data_AF-A0A5N6U7B4-F1
#
_entry.id   AF-A0A5N6U7B4-F1
#
_cell.length_a   1.000
_cell.length_b   1.000
_cell.length_c   1.000
_cell.angle_alpha   90.00
_cell.angle_beta   90.00
_cell.angle_gamma   90.00
#
_symmetry.space_group_name_H-M   'P 1'
#
loop_
_entity.id
_entity.type
_entity.pdbx_description
1 polymer ?
#
loop_
_entity_poly.entity_id
_entity_poly.type
_entity_poly.pdbx_seq_one_letter_code
_entity_poly.pdbx_strand_id
1 'polypeptide(L)'
;MRFDTLSLLSFVGLVPTLAVASLSGSVGPKTSVATKAATKTCNVLDYGAAADKTTDLGPPLASAFADCKSGGLVYVPEGEYAMSTWVKLANGKAWAMQLDGTIYRTGTDAGNMIMIEHTSDFELFSSTSSGAIQGLGYELHAKNNWSGARLLRLWDITDFSVHDIILVDAPMFHVSVDTCTNGELYNMAIRGGNHGGLDGVDVWSTNIWIHDIEVTNKDECVTVKSPSKNILVENIYCNWSGGCGMGSLGLDTDISDITYRNIYTWNSNNMMFIKSNGGSGSASNLLFENFIGHGNAYSFDIDSEWASMHSQGGKGVELSNITLRNWKGTEENGANRGPIKIVCPSEAPCYDINIDDFAMWTEDSSRPRQIFSCENAYGSGFCLKSGSDHAAYEATTSTATAAPSGYSAATMASDLTAAFGTASSIPIPTIPTSFYPGATPYSALMSASSAATAKVRAVVPTSQATSSAEATSTTVAQQTSTPAPAPTPTAPSVIQLDPWLEPFREALKTRFNFVESWMKTINETEGGLDKFSKGYERFGLNVQSNGDIVYREWAPNAVEAQLVGDFNNWDTTTHPMTKNDFGVWEITVPAVDGAPAIPHNSKIKITMVTPTGERIYRIPAWIKRVVQDLSISPTYESVFWNPPAAEQYKLQHPRPKKPESLRIYEAHVGISSPETKVATYKEFTANMLPRIKYLGYNAIQLMAIMEHAYYASFGYQVNNFFAASSRYGTPEDLKELVDTAHGMGIVVLLDVVHSHASKNVLDGLNMFDGTDHLYFHGGGKGRHELWDSRLFNYGSHEVLRFLLSNLRFWMEEYGFDGFRFDGVTSMLYVHHGIGTRHGEKTIAYAESHDQALVGDKTLMMWLCDKEMYTHMSVLTEFTPIIERGMALHKMIRLVTHALGGEGYLNFEGNEFGHPEWLDFPREGNNNSFWYARRQLNLTEDNLLRYKFLNDFDRALQLTEEKYGWLHSPQAYISLKHEGDKVLVFERAGLLWIFNFHPTESFTDYRVGVEQAGTYRIVLDTDDQAFGGFGRNLKETRFFTTDFGWNGRSNYLQVYIPTRTALVLALEETL
;
A
#
# COMPACT_ATOMS: atom_id res chain seq x y z
N MET A 1 -0.94 -63.94 6.88
CA MET A 1 -2.32 -63.42 6.80
C MET A 1 -2.31 -62.10 7.58
N ARG A 2 -2.05 -60.92 7.00
CA ARG A 2 -2.82 -60.13 6.02
C ARG A 2 -4.30 -60.00 6.41
N PHE A 3 -4.71 -58.84 6.94
CA PHE A 3 -5.49 -57.83 6.21
C PHE A 3 -5.43 -56.46 6.89
N ASP A 4 -5.40 -55.44 6.03
CA ASP A 4 -5.12 -54.02 6.24
C ASP A 4 -6.30 -53.19 6.78
N THR A 5 -6.00 -52.02 7.36
CA THR A 5 -6.76 -50.78 7.11
C THR A 5 -5.92 -49.56 7.53
N LEU A 6 -5.32 -48.90 6.52
CA LEU A 6 -4.72 -47.57 6.54
C LEU A 6 -5.77 -46.54 6.06
N SER A 7 -5.90 -45.41 6.75
CA SER A 7 -6.40 -44.09 6.29
C SER A 7 -6.51 -43.18 7.52
N LEU A 8 -6.06 -41.94 7.59
CA LEU A 8 -5.65 -40.95 6.60
C LEU A 8 -4.55 -40.09 7.27
N LEU A 9 -3.41 -39.90 6.61
CA LEU A 9 -2.29 -39.07 7.07
C LEU A 9 -2.09 -37.95 6.05
N SER A 10 -2.00 -36.72 6.58
CA SER A 10 -1.15 -35.59 6.15
C SER A 10 -1.18 -35.12 4.69
N PHE A 11 -1.61 -33.87 4.49
CA PHE A 11 -0.99 -32.87 3.61
C PHE A 11 -1.45 -31.46 4.05
N VAL A 12 -0.72 -30.82 4.97
CA VAL A 12 -0.73 -29.36 5.10
C VAL A 12 0.48 -28.90 4.30
N GLY A 13 0.22 -28.48 3.06
CA GLY A 13 1.25 -28.08 2.10
C GLY A 13 1.96 -26.82 2.54
N LEU A 14 3.28 -26.78 2.27
CA LEU A 14 4.04 -25.54 2.18
C LEU A 14 3.30 -24.56 1.27
N VAL A 15 2.95 -23.39 1.79
CA VAL A 15 2.40 -22.29 0.98
C VAL A 15 3.58 -21.67 0.21
N PRO A 16 3.56 -21.68 -1.14
CA PRO A 16 4.53 -20.92 -1.91
C PRO A 16 4.29 -19.42 -1.69
N THR A 17 5.38 -18.69 -1.51
CA THR A 17 5.44 -17.23 -1.45
C THR A 17 4.55 -16.60 -2.52
N LEU A 18 3.52 -15.86 -2.10
CA LEU A 18 2.65 -15.11 -2.99
C LEU A 18 3.49 -14.10 -3.77
N ALA A 19 3.59 -14.28 -5.09
CA ALA A 19 4.06 -13.23 -6.00
C ALA A 19 3.04 -12.09 -5.97
N VAL A 20 3.33 -11.04 -5.19
CA VAL A 20 2.50 -9.83 -5.14
C VAL A 20 3.00 -8.88 -6.23
N ALA A 21 2.45 -8.99 -7.43
CA ALA A 21 2.58 -7.94 -8.43
C ALA A 21 1.56 -6.83 -8.09
N SER A 22 2.01 -5.87 -7.30
CA SER A 22 1.35 -4.59 -7.05
C SER A 22 1.95 -3.52 -7.95
N LEU A 23 1.16 -2.50 -8.31
CA LEU A 23 1.68 -1.28 -8.92
C LEU A 23 2.88 -0.76 -8.11
N SER A 24 3.97 -0.40 -8.79
CA SER A 24 5.18 0.13 -8.15
C SER A 24 5.05 1.56 -7.64
N GLY A 25 3.91 2.23 -7.91
CA GLY A 25 3.60 3.61 -7.52
C GLY A 25 2.26 4.07 -8.07
N SER A 26 2.01 5.38 -8.08
CA SER A 26 0.79 5.97 -8.67
C SER A 26 0.74 5.80 -10.19
N VAL A 27 -0.46 5.63 -10.73
CA VAL A 27 -0.76 5.67 -12.16
C VAL A 27 -1.71 6.83 -12.47
N GLY A 28 -1.81 7.21 -13.74
CA GLY A 28 -2.69 8.29 -14.18
C GLY A 28 -1.99 9.65 -14.36
N PRO A 29 -2.72 10.66 -14.85
CA PRO A 29 -2.20 12.01 -15.05
C PRO A 29 -1.91 12.72 -13.72
N LYS A 30 -0.92 13.62 -13.74
CA LYS A 30 -0.50 14.42 -12.59
C LYS A 30 -1.37 15.68 -12.39
N THR A 31 -1.96 16.19 -13.46
CA THR A 31 -2.86 17.35 -13.42
C THR A 31 -4.24 16.99 -13.95
N SER A 32 -5.28 17.55 -13.34
CA SER A 32 -6.66 17.28 -13.73
C SER A 32 -7.02 17.91 -15.07
N VAL A 33 -7.94 17.29 -15.82
CA VAL A 33 -8.58 17.89 -17.01
C VAL A 33 -8.98 19.34 -16.79
N ALA A 34 -9.60 19.66 -15.65
CA ALA A 34 -10.05 21.02 -15.35
C ALA A 34 -8.89 22.03 -15.31
N THR A 35 -7.73 21.61 -14.78
CA THR A 35 -6.52 22.43 -14.76
C THR A 35 -5.97 22.66 -16.18
N LYS A 36 -5.93 21.59 -16.98
CA LYS A 36 -5.47 21.65 -18.38
C LYS A 36 -6.40 22.53 -19.23
N ALA A 37 -7.71 22.37 -19.08
CA ALA A 37 -8.72 23.16 -19.79
C ALA A 37 -8.68 24.65 -19.40
N ALA A 38 -8.37 24.97 -18.14
CA ALA A 38 -8.24 26.34 -17.66
C ALA A 38 -7.09 27.11 -18.34
N THR A 39 -6.04 26.42 -18.80
CA THR A 39 -4.96 27.04 -19.57
C THR A 39 -5.45 27.46 -20.95
N LYS A 40 -6.04 26.51 -21.70
CA LYS A 40 -6.57 26.72 -23.04
C LYS A 40 -7.43 25.53 -23.43
N THR A 41 -8.56 25.78 -24.08
CA THR A 41 -9.32 24.75 -24.80
C THR A 41 -9.20 25.00 -26.30
N CYS A 42 -8.61 24.05 -27.02
CA CYS A 42 -8.48 24.06 -28.47
C CYS A 42 -9.57 23.17 -29.07
N ASN A 43 -10.73 23.76 -29.36
CA ASN A 43 -11.83 23.06 -30.02
C ASN A 43 -11.49 22.87 -31.51
N VAL A 44 -11.47 21.64 -32.00
CA VAL A 44 -11.07 21.33 -33.39
C VAL A 44 -11.89 22.06 -34.45
N LEU A 45 -13.12 22.49 -34.13
CA LEU A 45 -13.96 23.30 -35.03
C LEU A 45 -13.33 24.68 -35.32
N ASP A 46 -12.62 25.27 -34.35
CA ASP A 46 -11.91 26.54 -34.53
C ASP A 46 -10.67 26.40 -35.43
N TYR A 47 -10.24 25.16 -35.68
CA TYR A 47 -9.11 24.81 -36.54
C TYR A 47 -9.58 24.23 -37.90
N GLY A 48 -10.87 24.36 -38.22
CA GLY A 48 -11.43 23.98 -39.53
C GLY A 48 -11.99 22.56 -39.61
N ALA A 49 -12.15 21.86 -38.48
CA ALA A 49 -12.92 20.61 -38.48
C ALA A 49 -14.41 20.88 -38.71
N ALA A 50 -15.11 19.91 -39.30
CA ALA A 50 -16.56 19.93 -39.40
C ALA A 50 -17.13 18.54 -39.07
N ALA A 51 -18.18 18.52 -38.24
CA ALA A 51 -18.92 17.32 -37.89
C ALA A 51 -19.91 16.90 -38.99
N ASP A 52 -19.43 16.76 -40.22
CA ASP A 52 -20.22 16.45 -41.42
C ASP A 52 -19.90 15.07 -42.02
N LYS A 53 -19.04 14.28 -41.35
CA LYS A 53 -18.56 12.96 -41.78
C LYS A 53 -17.85 12.95 -43.15
N THR A 54 -17.42 14.10 -43.65
CA THR A 54 -16.74 14.24 -44.95
C THR A 54 -15.46 15.06 -44.88
N THR A 55 -15.43 16.12 -44.06
CA THR A 55 -14.27 16.97 -43.84
C THR A 55 -13.23 16.24 -43.00
N ASP A 56 -11.97 16.23 -43.45
CA ASP A 56 -10.88 15.52 -42.78
C ASP A 56 -10.48 16.18 -41.46
N LEU A 57 -10.64 15.45 -40.35
CA LEU A 57 -10.29 15.87 -38.99
C LEU A 57 -8.77 15.91 -38.76
N GLY A 58 -7.97 15.20 -39.54
CA GLY A 58 -6.52 15.05 -39.29
C GLY A 58 -5.78 16.40 -39.16
N PRO A 59 -5.81 17.28 -40.18
CA PRO A 59 -5.12 18.57 -40.11
C PRO A 59 -5.64 19.51 -39.01
N PRO A 60 -6.98 19.66 -38.80
CA PRO A 60 -7.51 20.41 -37.66
C PRO A 60 -7.08 19.87 -36.30
N LEU A 61 -7.09 18.54 -36.11
CA LEU A 61 -6.69 17.90 -34.85
C LEU A 61 -5.20 18.13 -34.56
N ALA A 62 -4.33 17.98 -35.56
CA ALA A 62 -2.91 18.27 -35.41
C ALA A 62 -2.65 19.76 -35.08
N SER A 63 -3.43 20.67 -35.66
CA SER A 63 -3.32 22.12 -35.41
C SER A 63 -3.81 22.49 -34.01
N ALA A 64 -4.96 21.94 -33.58
CA ALA A 64 -5.48 22.12 -32.23
C ALA A 64 -4.51 21.57 -31.18
N PHE A 65 -3.92 20.40 -31.42
CA PHE A 65 -2.87 19.84 -30.57
C PHE A 65 -1.64 20.75 -30.51
N ALA A 66 -1.12 21.22 -31.65
CA ALA A 66 0.06 22.09 -31.67
C ALA A 66 -0.12 23.34 -30.78
N ASP A 67 -1.35 23.84 -30.71
CA ASP A 67 -1.77 24.99 -29.93
C ASP A 67 -2.01 24.72 -28.44
N CYS A 68 -2.31 23.47 -28.07
CA CYS A 68 -2.65 23.05 -26.70
C CYS A 68 -1.64 22.09 -26.06
N LYS A 69 -0.62 21.62 -26.78
CA LYS A 69 0.34 20.60 -26.29
C LYS A 69 1.16 21.02 -25.07
N SER A 70 1.16 22.29 -24.69
CA SER A 70 1.90 22.85 -23.54
C SER A 70 0.95 23.32 -22.44
N GLY A 71 0.07 22.44 -21.94
CA GLY A 71 -0.81 22.75 -20.81
C GLY A 71 -2.32 22.78 -21.09
N GLY A 72 -2.81 22.43 -22.29
CA GLY A 72 -4.20 22.68 -22.73
C GLY A 72 -5.08 21.44 -22.96
N LEU A 73 -6.37 21.67 -23.22
CA LEU A 73 -7.36 20.66 -23.60
C LEU A 73 -7.65 20.75 -25.10
N VAL A 74 -7.37 19.69 -25.85
CA VAL A 74 -7.89 19.51 -27.22
C VAL A 74 -9.30 18.93 -27.12
N TYR A 75 -10.28 19.58 -27.73
CA TYR A 75 -11.68 19.16 -27.66
C TYR A 75 -12.21 18.78 -29.04
N VAL A 76 -12.71 17.55 -29.16
CA VAL A 76 -13.47 17.02 -30.30
C VAL A 76 -14.94 16.88 -29.86
N PRO A 77 -15.79 17.88 -30.15
CA PRO A 77 -17.19 17.90 -29.70
C PRO A 77 -18.02 16.75 -30.26
N GLU A 78 -19.18 16.50 -29.66
CA GLU A 78 -20.20 15.59 -30.20
C GLU A 78 -20.47 15.86 -31.70
N GLY A 79 -20.56 14.79 -32.50
CA GLY A 79 -20.72 14.87 -33.95
C GLY A 79 -20.01 13.73 -34.68
N GLU A 80 -20.21 13.63 -36.00
CA GLU A 80 -19.55 12.63 -36.84
C GLU A 80 -18.43 13.27 -37.67
N TYR A 81 -17.20 12.80 -37.52
CA TYR A 81 -16.02 13.37 -38.19
C TYR A 81 -15.41 12.33 -39.12
N ALA A 82 -14.99 12.73 -40.32
CA ALA A 82 -14.16 11.88 -41.18
C ALA A 82 -12.68 12.07 -40.82
N MET A 83 -11.87 11.03 -40.98
CA MET A 83 -10.41 11.13 -40.84
C MET A 83 -9.72 10.36 -41.95
N SER A 84 -9.08 11.10 -42.86
CA SER A 84 -8.25 10.54 -43.94
C SER A 84 -6.76 10.72 -43.71
N THR A 85 -6.38 11.72 -42.92
CA THR A 85 -4.98 11.99 -42.60
C THR A 85 -4.66 11.55 -41.17
N TRP A 86 -3.71 10.62 -41.02
CA TRP A 86 -3.21 10.15 -39.72
C TRP A 86 -2.43 11.24 -38.99
N VAL A 87 -2.54 11.27 -37.66
CA VAL A 87 -1.86 12.27 -36.82
C VAL A 87 -0.84 11.62 -35.88
N LYS A 88 0.29 12.30 -35.74
CA LYS A 88 1.28 12.06 -34.68
C LYS A 88 1.30 13.26 -33.75
N LEU A 89 0.83 13.05 -32.53
CA LEU A 89 0.72 14.07 -31.48
C LEU A 89 1.90 13.89 -30.53
N ALA A 90 3.00 14.57 -30.85
CA ALA A 90 4.29 14.38 -30.19
C ALA A 90 4.65 15.52 -29.23
N ASN A 91 5.42 15.20 -28.18
CA ASN A 91 6.05 16.18 -27.28
C ASN A 91 5.02 17.04 -26.51
N GLY A 92 3.92 16.43 -26.08
CA GLY A 92 2.92 17.07 -25.23
C GLY A 92 3.30 17.03 -23.74
N LYS A 93 2.90 18.05 -22.99
CA LYS A 93 3.11 18.14 -21.55
C LYS A 93 1.88 18.74 -20.87
N ALA A 94 1.36 18.04 -19.85
CA ALA A 94 0.22 18.48 -19.06
C ALA A 94 -0.99 18.84 -19.94
N TRP A 95 -1.38 17.94 -20.85
CA TRP A 95 -2.45 18.20 -21.82
C TRP A 95 -3.48 17.08 -21.82
N ALA A 96 -4.65 17.36 -22.37
CA ALA A 96 -5.73 16.38 -22.46
C ALA A 96 -6.40 16.42 -23.83
N MET A 97 -7.01 15.31 -24.23
CA MET A 97 -7.90 15.19 -25.38
C MET A 97 -9.27 14.73 -24.91
N GLN A 98 -10.27 15.61 -25.00
CA GLN A 98 -11.67 15.24 -24.80
C GLN A 98 -12.28 14.86 -26.14
N LEU A 99 -12.58 13.58 -26.32
CA LEU A 99 -13.23 13.01 -27.50
C LEU A 99 -14.69 12.70 -27.15
N ASP A 100 -15.61 13.59 -27.51
CA ASP A 100 -17.06 13.35 -27.35
C ASP A 100 -17.75 13.01 -28.69
N GLY A 101 -17.08 13.28 -29.82
CA GLY A 101 -17.54 12.89 -31.15
C GLY A 101 -17.16 11.46 -31.56
N THR A 102 -17.67 11.05 -32.72
CA THR A 102 -17.31 9.80 -33.39
C THR A 102 -16.42 10.09 -34.59
N ILE A 103 -15.21 9.54 -34.58
CA ILE A 103 -14.25 9.64 -35.69
C ILE A 103 -14.41 8.41 -36.60
N TYR A 104 -14.69 8.63 -37.88
CA TYR A 104 -14.81 7.60 -38.91
C TYR A 104 -13.57 7.59 -39.81
N ARG A 105 -12.93 6.43 -39.94
CA ARG A 105 -11.83 6.24 -40.89
C ARG A 105 -12.33 6.39 -42.33
N THR A 106 -11.76 7.33 -43.06
CA THR A 106 -11.92 7.44 -44.53
C THR A 106 -10.62 7.18 -45.28
N GLY A 107 -9.47 7.37 -44.62
CA GLY A 107 -8.13 7.12 -45.18
C GLY A 107 -7.80 5.63 -45.30
N THR A 108 -7.05 5.24 -46.31
CA THR A 108 -6.73 3.82 -46.60
C THR A 108 -5.30 3.42 -46.25
N ASP A 109 -4.48 4.37 -45.82
CA ASP A 109 -3.06 4.14 -45.53
C ASP A 109 -2.87 3.27 -44.29
N ALA A 110 -1.83 2.44 -44.29
CA ALA A 110 -1.40 1.72 -43.09
C ALA A 110 -0.83 2.68 -42.03
N GLY A 111 -0.70 2.23 -40.79
CA GLY A 111 -0.10 3.02 -39.69
C GLY A 111 -0.97 3.04 -38.44
N ASN A 112 -1.11 4.21 -37.82
CA ASN A 112 -2.01 4.45 -36.69
C ASN A 112 -2.82 5.71 -37.00
N MET A 113 -4.14 5.68 -36.85
CA MET A 113 -4.98 6.85 -37.08
C MET A 113 -4.58 8.00 -36.15
N ILE A 114 -4.46 7.70 -34.86
CA ILE A 114 -3.92 8.60 -33.84
C ILE A 114 -2.75 7.92 -33.16
N MET A 115 -1.58 8.56 -33.22
CA MET A 115 -0.40 8.17 -32.46
C MET A 115 -0.04 9.30 -31.51
N ILE A 116 0.09 8.99 -30.22
CA ILE A 116 0.51 9.93 -29.19
C ILE A 116 1.89 9.48 -28.73
N GLU A 117 2.87 10.38 -28.80
CA GLU A 117 4.26 10.01 -28.53
C GLU A 117 5.02 11.06 -27.70
N HIS A 118 6.01 10.60 -26.95
CA HIS A 118 6.95 11.44 -26.18
C HIS A 118 6.21 12.46 -25.30
N THR A 119 5.20 12.00 -24.58
CA THR A 119 4.26 12.85 -23.85
C THR A 119 4.33 12.59 -22.35
N SER A 120 4.02 13.61 -21.54
CA SER A 120 3.90 13.46 -20.08
C SER A 120 2.66 14.16 -19.54
N ASP A 121 2.07 13.60 -18.48
CA ASP A 121 0.89 14.15 -17.81
C ASP A 121 -0.29 14.32 -18.78
N PHE A 122 -0.78 13.19 -19.30
CA PHE A 122 -1.70 13.13 -20.43
C PHE A 122 -3.00 12.40 -20.09
N GLU A 123 -4.11 12.83 -20.69
CA GLU A 123 -5.41 12.22 -20.48
C GLU A 123 -6.23 12.25 -21.77
N LEU A 124 -6.70 11.09 -22.23
CA LEU A 124 -7.67 10.97 -23.34
C LEU A 124 -8.96 10.37 -22.80
N PHE A 125 -10.06 11.10 -22.96
CA PHE A 125 -11.33 10.70 -22.39
C PHE A 125 -12.54 11.16 -23.19
N SER A 126 -13.70 10.55 -22.93
CA SER A 126 -15.00 11.11 -23.31
C SER A 126 -15.78 11.53 -22.07
N SER A 127 -16.26 12.78 -22.04
CA SER A 127 -17.09 13.27 -20.95
C SER A 127 -18.49 12.64 -20.93
N THR A 128 -18.91 12.10 -22.09
CA THR A 128 -20.22 11.47 -22.31
C THR A 128 -20.16 9.95 -22.29
N SER A 129 -18.98 9.36 -22.07
CA SER A 129 -18.73 7.92 -22.23
C SER A 129 -19.22 7.37 -23.59
N SER A 130 -19.27 8.23 -24.61
CA SER A 130 -19.86 7.91 -25.93
C SER A 130 -18.93 8.26 -27.10
N GLY A 131 -17.83 8.95 -26.84
CA GLY A 131 -16.81 9.24 -27.84
C GLY A 131 -16.18 7.97 -28.41
N ALA A 132 -16.07 7.91 -29.74
CA ALA A 132 -15.71 6.68 -30.43
C ALA A 132 -14.76 6.89 -31.62
N ILE A 133 -13.94 5.87 -31.89
CA ILE A 133 -13.18 5.75 -33.15
C ILE A 133 -13.69 4.52 -33.90
N GLN A 134 -14.24 4.74 -35.08
CA GLN A 134 -14.83 3.74 -35.97
C GLN A 134 -13.92 3.54 -37.19
N GLY A 135 -13.22 2.41 -37.21
CA GLY A 135 -12.22 2.07 -38.22
C GLY A 135 -12.79 1.59 -39.55
N LEU A 136 -14.05 1.16 -39.60
CA LEU A 136 -14.69 0.60 -40.80
C LEU A 136 -13.81 -0.48 -41.47
N GLY A 137 -13.14 -1.31 -40.66
CA GLY A 137 -12.26 -2.39 -41.08
C GLY A 137 -12.93 -3.34 -42.07
N TYR A 138 -14.24 -3.57 -41.93
CA TYR A 138 -15.00 -4.41 -42.86
C TYR A 138 -14.89 -3.99 -44.32
N GLU A 139 -14.69 -2.70 -44.63
CA GLU A 139 -14.55 -2.22 -46.01
C GLU A 139 -13.25 -2.71 -46.68
N LEU A 140 -12.22 -2.96 -45.87
CA LEU A 140 -10.94 -3.51 -46.30
C LEU A 140 -10.98 -5.04 -46.26
N HIS A 141 -11.51 -5.61 -45.17
CA HIS A 141 -11.60 -7.06 -44.98
C HIS A 141 -12.52 -7.74 -46.01
N ALA A 142 -13.61 -7.09 -46.45
CA ALA A 142 -14.47 -7.58 -47.54
C ALA A 142 -13.74 -7.71 -48.89
N LYS A 143 -12.59 -7.03 -49.03
CA LYS A 143 -11.69 -7.11 -50.20
C LYS A 143 -10.45 -7.98 -49.92
N ASN A 144 -10.46 -8.74 -48.82
CA ASN A 144 -9.33 -9.53 -48.32
C ASN A 144 -8.06 -8.69 -48.06
N ASN A 145 -8.21 -7.44 -47.61
CA ASN A 145 -7.11 -6.56 -47.26
C ASN A 145 -7.02 -6.39 -45.73
N TRP A 146 -5.91 -6.83 -45.15
CA TRP A 146 -5.65 -6.87 -43.71
C TRP A 146 -4.52 -5.92 -43.26
N SER A 147 -3.99 -5.09 -44.17
CA SER A 147 -2.83 -4.22 -43.90
C SER A 147 -3.20 -2.75 -43.70
N GLY A 148 -4.28 -2.48 -42.95
CA GLY A 148 -4.76 -1.12 -42.69
C GLY A 148 -4.14 -0.46 -41.44
N ALA A 149 -4.78 0.62 -40.98
CA ALA A 149 -4.34 1.37 -39.79
C ALA A 149 -4.82 0.71 -38.48
N ARG A 150 -4.01 0.87 -37.43
CA ARG A 150 -4.43 0.74 -36.03
C ARG A 150 -5.21 1.99 -35.61
N LEU A 151 -6.09 1.90 -34.62
CA LEU A 151 -6.86 3.08 -34.21
C LEU A 151 -6.03 4.01 -33.31
N LEU A 152 -5.44 3.47 -32.24
CA LEU A 152 -4.70 4.24 -31.25
C LEU A 152 -3.35 3.61 -30.92
N ARG A 153 -2.29 4.42 -30.86
CA ARG A 153 -0.99 4.01 -30.32
C ARG A 153 -0.47 5.05 -29.33
N LEU A 154 -0.09 4.58 -28.15
CA LEU A 154 0.64 5.34 -27.14
C LEU A 154 2.09 4.88 -27.15
N TRP A 155 3.05 5.79 -27.27
CA TRP A 155 4.46 5.46 -27.33
C TRP A 155 5.32 6.41 -26.50
N ASP A 156 6.11 5.88 -25.56
CA ASP A 156 6.98 6.68 -24.70
C ASP A 156 6.21 7.80 -23.97
N ILE A 157 5.19 7.38 -23.21
CA ILE A 157 4.32 8.26 -22.42
C ILE A 157 4.52 8.01 -20.94
N THR A 158 4.54 9.09 -20.15
CA THR A 158 4.63 9.04 -18.68
C THR A 158 3.43 9.72 -18.02
N ASP A 159 2.92 9.13 -16.94
CA ASP A 159 1.82 9.67 -16.12
C ASP A 159 0.57 9.98 -16.96
N PHE A 160 -0.21 8.96 -17.30
CA PHE A 160 -1.31 9.13 -18.24
C PHE A 160 -2.54 8.27 -17.98
N SER A 161 -3.68 8.68 -18.53
CA SER A 161 -4.88 7.86 -18.58
C SER A 161 -5.55 7.87 -19.96
N VAL A 162 -6.21 6.76 -20.31
CA VAL A 162 -7.15 6.65 -21.43
C VAL A 162 -8.42 5.99 -20.94
N HIS A 163 -9.55 6.69 -21.01
CA HIS A 163 -10.78 6.15 -20.43
C HIS A 163 -12.08 6.66 -21.03
N ASP A 164 -13.18 5.97 -20.74
CA ASP A 164 -14.54 6.35 -21.18
C ASP A 164 -14.69 6.44 -22.72
N ILE A 165 -13.80 5.82 -23.50
CA ILE A 165 -13.85 5.83 -24.97
C ILE A 165 -14.15 4.45 -25.57
N ILE A 166 -14.59 4.48 -26.83
CA ILE A 166 -15.01 3.30 -27.58
C ILE A 166 -14.15 3.13 -28.85
N LEU A 167 -13.61 1.93 -29.09
CA LEU A 167 -12.79 1.61 -30.26
C LEU A 167 -13.45 0.50 -31.07
N VAL A 168 -13.73 0.73 -32.35
CA VAL A 168 -14.59 -0.16 -33.14
C VAL A 168 -14.02 -0.42 -34.52
N ASP A 169 -14.07 -1.67 -34.93
CA ASP A 169 -13.79 -2.19 -36.27
C ASP A 169 -12.46 -1.69 -36.84
N ALA A 170 -11.40 -1.85 -36.05
CA ALA A 170 -10.06 -1.54 -36.51
C ALA A 170 -9.72 -2.38 -37.77
N PRO A 171 -9.13 -1.78 -38.81
CA PRO A 171 -8.53 -2.56 -39.90
C PRO A 171 -7.45 -3.56 -39.44
N MET A 172 -6.79 -3.24 -38.32
CA MET A 172 -5.76 -4.04 -37.63
C MET A 172 -6.01 -3.94 -36.11
N PHE A 173 -5.05 -3.48 -35.29
CA PHE A 173 -5.19 -3.40 -33.83
C PHE A 173 -5.99 -2.19 -33.36
N HIS A 174 -6.70 -2.32 -32.24
CA HIS A 174 -7.45 -1.22 -31.65
C HIS A 174 -6.53 -0.29 -30.86
N VAL A 175 -5.82 -0.80 -29.84
CA VAL A 175 -4.89 0.02 -29.04
C VAL A 175 -3.59 -0.72 -28.69
N SER A 176 -2.49 0.03 -28.74
CA SER A 176 -1.17 -0.43 -28.29
C SER A 176 -0.52 0.58 -27.35
N VAL A 177 0.08 0.07 -26.26
CA VAL A 177 0.74 0.85 -25.20
C VAL A 177 2.21 0.43 -25.13
N ASP A 178 3.06 1.29 -25.68
CA ASP A 178 4.44 0.99 -26.02
C ASP A 178 5.41 1.83 -25.17
N THR A 179 6.28 1.18 -24.38
CA THR A 179 7.35 1.85 -23.63
C THR A 179 6.81 2.99 -22.74
N CYS A 180 5.62 2.80 -22.15
CA CYS A 180 4.97 3.79 -21.31
C CYS A 180 5.21 3.52 -19.81
N THR A 181 4.97 4.52 -18.96
CA THR A 181 5.10 4.39 -17.49
C THR A 181 4.03 5.16 -16.73
N ASN A 182 3.56 4.61 -15.60
CA ASN A 182 2.52 5.21 -14.74
C ASN A 182 1.19 5.45 -15.47
N GLY A 183 0.72 4.44 -16.19
CA GLY A 183 -0.45 4.53 -17.08
C GLY A 183 -1.69 3.87 -16.51
N GLU A 184 -2.86 4.40 -16.86
CA GLU A 184 -4.17 3.84 -16.49
C GLU A 184 -5.10 3.75 -17.71
N LEU A 185 -5.67 2.59 -18.00
CA LEU A 185 -6.65 2.39 -19.08
C LEU A 185 -7.93 1.81 -18.48
N TYR A 186 -9.07 2.52 -18.61
CA TYR A 186 -10.30 2.06 -17.98
C TYR A 186 -11.61 2.52 -18.59
N ASN A 187 -12.71 1.86 -18.24
CA ASN A 187 -14.04 2.17 -18.77
C ASN A 187 -14.07 2.21 -20.30
N MET A 188 -13.59 1.15 -20.95
CA MET A 188 -13.50 1.08 -22.41
C MET A 188 -14.36 -0.06 -22.97
N ALA A 189 -14.86 0.15 -24.19
CA ALA A 189 -15.47 -0.92 -24.98
C ALA A 189 -14.79 -1.01 -26.34
N ILE A 190 -14.28 -2.22 -26.66
CA ILE A 190 -13.54 -2.51 -27.88
C ILE A 190 -14.30 -3.58 -28.67
N ARG A 191 -14.59 -3.33 -29.95
CA ARG A 191 -15.29 -4.28 -30.83
C ARG A 191 -14.65 -4.40 -32.20
N GLY A 192 -14.15 -5.58 -32.54
CA GLY A 192 -13.63 -5.96 -33.85
C GLY A 192 -14.31 -7.19 -34.44
N GLY A 193 -13.94 -7.49 -35.68
CA GLY A 193 -14.47 -8.64 -36.42
C GLY A 193 -13.91 -9.99 -35.94
N ASN A 194 -14.54 -11.06 -36.40
CA ASN A 194 -14.19 -12.44 -36.08
C ASN A 194 -12.95 -12.92 -36.86
N HIS A 195 -11.79 -12.27 -36.70
CA HIS A 195 -10.53 -12.64 -37.35
C HIS A 195 -9.28 -12.31 -36.49
N GLY A 196 -8.17 -13.02 -36.72
CA GLY A 196 -6.88 -12.75 -36.09
C GLY A 196 -6.22 -11.45 -36.57
N GLY A 197 -5.33 -10.86 -35.77
CA GLY A 197 -4.68 -9.58 -36.02
C GLY A 197 -5.56 -8.35 -35.75
N LEU A 198 -6.69 -8.55 -35.05
CA LEU A 198 -7.64 -7.51 -34.66
C LEU A 198 -7.60 -7.24 -33.14
N ASP A 199 -6.38 -7.23 -32.60
CA ASP A 199 -6.02 -7.20 -31.19
C ASP A 199 -6.71 -6.02 -30.46
N GLY A 200 -7.11 -6.27 -29.21
CA GLY A 200 -7.80 -5.32 -28.35
C GLY A 200 -6.80 -4.36 -27.74
N VAL A 201 -6.21 -4.78 -26.61
CA VAL A 201 -5.17 -4.03 -25.89
C VAL A 201 -3.87 -4.81 -25.87
N ASP A 202 -2.84 -4.29 -26.53
CA ASP A 202 -1.47 -4.77 -26.35
C ASP A 202 -0.67 -3.79 -25.48
N VAL A 203 0.06 -4.31 -24.49
CA VAL A 203 0.90 -3.50 -23.59
C VAL A 203 2.30 -4.06 -23.42
N TRP A 204 3.33 -3.24 -23.63
CA TRP A 204 4.72 -3.51 -23.22
C TRP A 204 5.28 -2.28 -22.55
N SER A 205 5.21 -2.24 -21.21
CA SER A 205 5.37 -1.02 -20.43
C SER A 205 5.63 -1.32 -18.95
N THR A 206 5.89 -0.28 -18.15
CA THR A 206 6.14 -0.44 -16.69
C THR A 206 5.09 0.31 -15.87
N ASN A 207 4.61 -0.27 -14.77
CA ASN A 207 3.67 0.38 -13.85
C ASN A 207 2.37 0.83 -14.55
N ILE A 208 1.61 -0.13 -15.08
CA ILE A 208 0.37 0.11 -15.84
C ILE A 208 -0.81 -0.59 -15.14
N TRP A 209 -1.92 0.13 -15.00
CA TRP A 209 -3.19 -0.41 -14.53
C TRP A 209 -4.21 -0.44 -15.68
N ILE A 210 -4.75 -1.62 -15.99
CA ILE A 210 -5.74 -1.82 -17.05
C ILE A 210 -6.96 -2.44 -16.41
N HIS A 211 -8.09 -1.74 -16.36
CA HIS A 211 -9.27 -2.27 -15.71
C HIS A 211 -10.61 -1.82 -16.29
N ASP A 212 -11.67 -2.59 -16.06
CA ASP A 212 -13.02 -2.23 -16.49
C ASP A 212 -13.11 -2.05 -18.02
N ILE A 213 -12.68 -3.08 -18.77
CA ILE A 213 -12.66 -3.09 -20.24
C ILE A 213 -13.43 -4.29 -20.79
N GLU A 214 -14.32 -4.04 -21.75
CA GLU A 214 -14.92 -5.08 -22.59
C GLU A 214 -14.22 -5.15 -23.94
N VAL A 215 -13.85 -6.36 -24.37
CA VAL A 215 -13.29 -6.62 -25.70
C VAL A 215 -14.06 -7.73 -26.40
N THR A 216 -14.47 -7.45 -27.63
CA THR A 216 -15.01 -8.43 -28.58
C THR A 216 -14.17 -8.42 -29.84
N ASN A 217 -13.46 -9.49 -30.15
CA ASN A 217 -12.60 -9.64 -31.33
C ASN A 217 -12.14 -11.10 -31.45
N LYS A 218 -11.81 -11.66 -32.62
CA LYS A 218 -11.33 -13.07 -32.60
C LYS A 218 -9.88 -13.24 -32.16
N ASP A 219 -9.18 -12.16 -31.86
CA ASP A 219 -7.80 -12.18 -31.37
C ASP A 219 -7.69 -11.60 -29.96
N GLU A 220 -6.49 -11.28 -29.53
CA GLU A 220 -6.14 -10.87 -28.17
C GLU A 220 -7.09 -9.85 -27.51
N CYS A 221 -7.53 -10.16 -26.28
CA CYS A 221 -8.35 -9.32 -25.41
C CYS A 221 -7.49 -8.21 -24.80
N VAL A 222 -6.79 -8.53 -23.70
CA VAL A 222 -5.74 -7.71 -23.08
C VAL A 222 -4.48 -8.57 -22.96
N THR A 223 -3.41 -8.19 -23.67
CA THR A 223 -2.18 -8.97 -23.76
C THR A 223 -0.96 -8.18 -23.31
N VAL A 224 -0.22 -8.78 -22.39
CA VAL A 224 1.11 -8.29 -21.99
C VAL A 224 2.17 -8.81 -22.98
N LYS A 225 2.96 -7.88 -23.51
CA LYS A 225 4.08 -8.11 -24.43
C LYS A 225 5.40 -7.78 -23.72
N SER A 226 6.51 -8.24 -24.26
CA SER A 226 7.85 -7.95 -23.71
C SER A 226 8.45 -6.67 -24.31
N PRO A 227 9.15 -5.83 -23.53
CA PRO A 227 9.37 -5.94 -22.08
C PRO A 227 8.21 -5.38 -21.26
N SER A 228 7.93 -5.96 -20.09
CA SER A 228 6.87 -5.47 -19.19
C SER A 228 7.19 -5.69 -17.72
N LYS A 229 6.82 -4.72 -16.86
CA LYS A 229 6.99 -4.85 -15.42
C LYS A 229 5.91 -4.15 -14.60
N ASN A 230 5.47 -4.76 -13.49
CA ASN A 230 4.48 -4.17 -12.58
C ASN A 230 3.17 -3.79 -13.29
N ILE A 231 2.53 -4.75 -13.96
CA ILE A 231 1.25 -4.53 -14.66
C ILE A 231 0.12 -5.23 -13.91
N LEU A 232 -0.94 -4.49 -13.63
CA LEU A 232 -2.17 -4.98 -13.04
C LEU A 232 -3.30 -4.91 -14.07
N VAL A 233 -3.84 -6.07 -14.45
CA VAL A 233 -4.99 -6.21 -15.35
C VAL A 233 -6.17 -6.75 -14.54
N GLU A 234 -7.29 -6.02 -14.44
CA GLU A 234 -8.42 -6.49 -13.65
C GLU A 234 -9.81 -6.07 -14.12
N ASN A 235 -10.85 -6.85 -13.79
CA ASN A 235 -12.22 -6.64 -14.26
C ASN A 235 -12.29 -6.55 -15.80
N ILE A 236 -11.86 -7.61 -16.49
CA ILE A 236 -11.86 -7.68 -17.95
C ILE A 236 -12.98 -8.58 -18.44
N TYR A 237 -13.74 -8.07 -19.42
CA TYR A 237 -14.81 -8.78 -20.08
C TYR A 237 -14.42 -9.15 -21.51
N CYS A 238 -13.90 -10.36 -21.70
CA CYS A 238 -13.59 -10.92 -23.01
C CYS A 238 -14.82 -11.60 -23.62
N ASN A 239 -15.62 -10.85 -24.38
CA ASN A 239 -16.92 -11.26 -24.91
C ASN A 239 -16.79 -11.66 -26.39
N TRP A 240 -16.68 -12.96 -26.69
CA TRP A 240 -16.25 -13.48 -28.01
C TRP A 240 -14.87 -12.95 -28.42
N SER A 241 -13.93 -12.97 -27.48
CA SER A 241 -12.55 -12.53 -27.71
C SER A 241 -11.62 -13.69 -28.16
N GLY A 242 -10.36 -13.41 -28.51
CA GLY A 242 -9.27 -14.36 -28.47
C GLY A 242 -8.78 -14.70 -27.05
N GLY A 243 -9.22 -13.93 -26.05
CA GLY A 243 -8.85 -14.13 -24.64
C GLY A 243 -7.67 -13.28 -24.20
N CYS A 244 -7.38 -13.24 -22.90
CA CYS A 244 -6.17 -12.61 -22.38
C CYS A 244 -4.94 -13.43 -22.75
N GLY A 245 -3.76 -12.80 -22.77
CA GLY A 245 -2.55 -13.53 -23.10
C GLY A 245 -1.25 -12.84 -22.74
N MET A 246 -0.17 -13.55 -23.05
CA MET A 246 1.20 -13.03 -22.98
C MET A 246 2.00 -13.53 -24.20
N GLY A 247 2.65 -12.60 -24.91
CA GLY A 247 3.42 -12.90 -26.11
C GLY A 247 2.80 -12.37 -27.41
N SER A 248 3.33 -12.66 -28.59
CA SER A 248 4.38 -13.60 -28.98
C SER A 248 5.76 -13.34 -28.35
N LEU A 249 6.12 -14.12 -27.33
CA LEU A 249 7.42 -13.98 -26.63
C LEU A 249 8.56 -14.52 -27.50
N GLY A 250 9.72 -13.87 -27.43
CA GLY A 250 10.83 -14.11 -28.34
C GLY A 250 12.20 -13.99 -27.67
N LEU A 251 13.19 -13.50 -28.41
CA LEU A 251 14.51 -13.20 -27.85
C LEU A 251 14.43 -12.06 -26.83
N ASP A 252 15.27 -12.16 -25.80
CA ASP A 252 15.44 -11.14 -24.76
C ASP A 252 14.13 -10.77 -24.06
N THR A 253 13.28 -11.79 -23.84
CA THR A 253 12.02 -11.61 -23.10
C THR A 253 12.34 -11.16 -21.68
N ASP A 254 11.72 -10.06 -21.25
CA ASP A 254 11.88 -9.48 -19.91
C ASP A 254 10.50 -9.07 -19.39
N ILE A 255 9.84 -10.03 -18.75
CA ILE A 255 8.53 -9.82 -18.13
C ILE A 255 8.61 -10.20 -16.65
N SER A 256 8.22 -9.30 -15.77
CA SER A 256 8.13 -9.59 -14.34
C SER A 256 6.96 -8.88 -13.68
N ASP A 257 6.45 -9.46 -12.60
CA ASP A 257 5.48 -8.82 -11.71
C ASP A 257 4.18 -8.43 -12.45
N ILE A 258 3.44 -9.43 -12.94
CA ILE A 258 2.20 -9.25 -13.70
C ILE A 258 1.03 -9.96 -12.99
N THR A 259 -0.07 -9.23 -12.77
CA THR A 259 -1.31 -9.78 -12.21
C THR A 259 -2.45 -9.65 -13.23
N TYR A 260 -3.18 -10.75 -13.46
CA TYR A 260 -4.53 -10.72 -14.02
C TYR A 260 -5.53 -11.16 -12.94
N ARG A 261 -6.53 -10.33 -12.66
CA ARG A 261 -7.55 -10.58 -11.63
C ARG A 261 -8.95 -10.33 -12.17
N ASN A 262 -9.92 -11.15 -11.78
CA ASN A 262 -11.34 -10.96 -12.16
C ASN A 262 -11.51 -10.89 -13.69
N ILE A 263 -11.10 -11.96 -14.37
CA ILE A 263 -11.20 -12.07 -15.83
C ILE A 263 -12.42 -12.92 -16.17
N TYR A 264 -13.36 -12.35 -16.92
CA TYR A 264 -14.54 -13.04 -17.41
C TYR A 264 -14.41 -13.27 -18.92
N THR A 265 -14.55 -14.51 -19.37
CA THR A 265 -14.52 -14.85 -20.79
C THR A 265 -15.76 -15.61 -21.23
N TRP A 266 -16.26 -15.26 -22.41
CA TRP A 266 -17.44 -15.86 -23.02
C TRP A 266 -17.14 -16.22 -24.47
N ASN A 267 -17.27 -17.50 -24.84
CA ASN A 267 -17.00 -18.03 -26.19
C ASN A 267 -15.67 -17.54 -26.80
N SER A 268 -14.63 -17.44 -25.96
CA SER A 268 -13.33 -16.93 -26.38
C SER A 268 -12.41 -18.05 -26.89
N ASN A 269 -11.36 -17.69 -27.64
CA ASN A 269 -10.37 -18.70 -28.03
C ASN A 269 -9.66 -19.26 -26.79
N ASN A 270 -9.27 -18.39 -25.86
CA ASN A 270 -8.58 -18.77 -24.63
C ASN A 270 -9.16 -18.00 -23.43
N MET A 271 -8.91 -18.47 -22.21
CA MET A 271 -9.06 -17.65 -21.01
C MET A 271 -7.76 -16.88 -20.74
N MET A 272 -6.63 -17.60 -20.73
CA MET A 272 -5.28 -17.03 -20.68
C MET A 272 -4.34 -17.88 -21.55
N PHE A 273 -3.59 -17.23 -22.45
CA PHE A 273 -2.65 -17.91 -23.35
C PHE A 273 -1.25 -17.31 -23.29
N ILE A 274 -0.24 -18.09 -22.90
CA ILE A 274 1.18 -17.71 -22.98
C ILE A 274 1.80 -18.41 -24.18
N LYS A 275 2.31 -17.64 -25.14
CA LYS A 275 2.80 -18.18 -26.42
C LYS A 275 4.22 -17.74 -26.78
N SER A 276 5.05 -18.71 -27.11
CA SER A 276 6.40 -18.52 -27.66
C SER A 276 6.73 -19.60 -28.69
N ASN A 277 7.80 -19.39 -29.47
CA ASN A 277 8.39 -20.43 -30.32
C ASN A 277 9.89 -20.19 -30.42
N GLY A 278 10.69 -20.93 -29.65
CA GLY A 278 12.09 -20.59 -29.36
C GLY A 278 12.20 -19.39 -28.42
N GLY A 279 13.27 -18.59 -28.55
CA GLY A 279 13.49 -17.37 -27.76
C GLY A 279 14.49 -17.53 -26.61
N SER A 280 14.61 -16.46 -25.81
CA SER A 280 15.48 -16.34 -24.65
C SER A 280 14.92 -15.33 -23.65
N GLY A 281 15.50 -15.25 -22.46
CA GLY A 281 15.01 -14.39 -21.38
C GLY A 281 13.96 -15.09 -20.53
N SER A 282 13.16 -14.32 -19.79
CA SER A 282 12.24 -14.85 -18.78
C SER A 282 10.93 -14.08 -18.65
N ALA A 283 9.87 -14.79 -18.30
CA ALA A 283 8.67 -14.22 -17.71
C ALA A 283 8.46 -14.83 -16.31
N SER A 284 8.41 -14.00 -15.27
CA SER A 284 8.35 -14.47 -13.88
C SER A 284 7.42 -13.65 -12.99
N ASN A 285 7.04 -14.21 -11.83
CA ASN A 285 6.15 -13.57 -10.85
C ASN A 285 4.78 -13.22 -11.47
N LEU A 286 4.08 -14.25 -11.94
CA LEU A 286 2.80 -14.14 -12.65
C LEU A 286 1.66 -14.63 -11.75
N LEU A 287 0.64 -13.80 -11.55
CA LEU A 287 -0.57 -14.17 -10.81
C LEU A 287 -1.80 -14.11 -11.71
N PHE A 288 -2.52 -15.22 -11.80
CA PHE A 288 -3.78 -15.33 -12.55
C PHE A 288 -4.91 -15.80 -11.62
N GLU A 289 -5.71 -14.85 -11.12
CA GLU A 289 -6.72 -15.13 -10.10
C GLU A 289 -8.15 -14.70 -10.46
N ASN A 290 -9.14 -15.43 -9.94
CA ASN A 290 -10.56 -15.15 -10.11
C ASN A 290 -11.01 -15.16 -11.58
N PHE A 291 -10.69 -16.23 -12.31
CA PHE A 291 -11.12 -16.38 -13.69
C PHE A 291 -12.49 -17.09 -13.77
N ILE A 292 -13.39 -16.55 -14.58
CA ILE A 292 -14.66 -17.20 -14.96
C ILE A 292 -14.70 -17.35 -16.48
N GLY A 293 -14.88 -18.57 -16.98
CA GLY A 293 -14.95 -18.83 -18.42
C GLY A 293 -16.17 -19.66 -18.81
N HIS A 294 -16.73 -19.42 -19.99
CA HIS A 294 -17.81 -20.24 -20.57
C HIS A 294 -17.62 -20.43 -22.07
N GLY A 295 -17.84 -21.65 -22.58
CA GLY A 295 -17.77 -21.96 -24.01
C GLY A 295 -16.41 -21.70 -24.68
N ASN A 296 -15.32 -21.55 -23.91
CA ASN A 296 -14.01 -21.23 -24.47
C ASN A 296 -13.39 -22.44 -25.18
N ALA A 297 -12.59 -22.19 -26.22
CA ALA A 297 -11.87 -23.25 -26.90
C ALA A 297 -10.71 -23.81 -26.06
N TYR A 298 -9.98 -22.94 -25.36
CA TYR A 298 -8.96 -23.28 -24.38
C TYR A 298 -9.20 -22.49 -23.08
N SER A 299 -8.80 -23.06 -21.96
CA SER A 299 -8.84 -22.37 -20.67
C SER A 299 -7.46 -21.75 -20.38
N PHE A 300 -6.60 -22.43 -19.61
CA PHE A 300 -5.19 -22.03 -19.44
C PHE A 300 -4.28 -22.82 -20.38
N ASP A 301 -3.62 -22.12 -21.30
CA ASP A 301 -2.69 -22.72 -22.26
C ASP A 301 -1.32 -22.01 -22.19
N ILE A 302 -0.25 -22.79 -22.04
CA ILE A 302 1.12 -22.38 -22.31
C ILE A 302 1.59 -23.23 -23.48
N ASP A 303 1.91 -22.58 -24.59
CA ASP A 303 2.43 -23.24 -25.78
C ASP A 303 3.73 -22.55 -26.21
N SER A 304 4.85 -23.09 -25.73
CA SER A 304 6.18 -22.58 -26.02
C SER A 304 6.78 -23.10 -27.33
N GLU A 305 6.03 -23.93 -28.05
CA GLU A 305 6.35 -24.44 -29.39
C GLU A 305 5.27 -24.04 -30.40
N TRP A 306 4.66 -22.86 -30.20
CA TRP A 306 3.48 -22.47 -30.95
C TRP A 306 3.79 -22.31 -32.44
N ALA A 307 3.41 -23.33 -33.22
CA ALA A 307 3.78 -23.47 -34.62
C ALA A 307 3.24 -22.37 -35.56
N SER A 308 2.24 -21.60 -35.11
CA SER A 308 1.72 -20.45 -35.87
C SER A 308 2.58 -19.19 -35.72
N MET A 309 3.54 -19.19 -34.79
CA MET A 309 4.60 -18.19 -34.69
C MET A 309 5.85 -18.67 -35.42
N HIS A 310 6.58 -17.74 -36.05
CA HIS A 310 7.91 -18.03 -36.57
C HIS A 310 8.87 -18.42 -35.44
N SER A 311 9.51 -19.57 -35.56
CA SER A 311 10.52 -20.03 -34.61
C SER A 311 11.68 -19.04 -34.54
N GLN A 312 11.98 -18.61 -33.33
CA GLN A 312 13.11 -17.75 -32.99
C GLN A 312 14.30 -18.61 -32.55
N GLY A 313 15.51 -18.06 -32.69
CA GLY A 313 16.69 -18.72 -32.11
C GLY A 313 16.60 -18.77 -30.57
N GLY A 314 17.42 -19.62 -29.95
CA GLY A 314 17.48 -19.76 -28.49
C GLY A 314 16.77 -21.00 -27.96
N LYS A 315 16.90 -21.22 -26.65
CA LYS A 315 16.48 -22.46 -25.97
C LYS A 315 15.02 -22.43 -25.53
N GLY A 316 14.34 -21.30 -25.68
CA GLY A 316 13.03 -21.04 -25.10
C GLY A 316 13.06 -19.87 -24.12
N VAL A 317 11.88 -19.31 -23.87
CA VAL A 317 11.66 -18.33 -22.80
C VAL A 317 11.44 -19.09 -21.50
N GLU A 318 12.19 -18.73 -20.45
CA GLU A 318 12.02 -19.34 -19.14
C GLU A 318 10.78 -18.78 -18.44
N LEU A 319 9.86 -19.64 -18.03
CA LEU A 319 8.64 -19.25 -17.32
C LEU A 319 8.69 -19.77 -15.89
N SER A 320 8.61 -18.87 -14.91
CA SER A 320 8.73 -19.27 -13.50
C SER A 320 7.83 -18.48 -12.55
N ASN A 321 7.57 -19.06 -11.37
CA ASN A 321 6.75 -18.45 -10.32
C ASN A 321 5.39 -17.98 -10.84
N ILE A 322 4.60 -18.94 -11.32
CA ILE A 322 3.27 -18.72 -11.90
C ILE A 322 2.21 -19.29 -10.96
N THR A 323 1.27 -18.47 -10.50
CA THR A 323 0.15 -18.94 -9.66
C THR A 323 -1.18 -18.76 -10.37
N LEU A 324 -1.95 -19.85 -10.44
CA LEU A 324 -3.35 -19.86 -10.85
C LEU A 324 -4.21 -20.08 -9.60
N ARG A 325 -5.22 -19.25 -9.37
CA ARG A 325 -6.14 -19.40 -8.24
C ARG A 325 -7.59 -19.05 -8.60
N ASN A 326 -8.55 -19.83 -8.09
CA ASN A 326 -9.98 -19.54 -8.19
C ASN A 326 -10.44 -19.41 -9.66
N TRP A 327 -10.25 -20.48 -10.42
CA TRP A 327 -10.70 -20.61 -11.81
C TRP A 327 -11.99 -21.42 -11.88
N LYS A 328 -13.04 -20.90 -12.51
CA LYS A 328 -14.36 -21.53 -12.55
C LYS A 328 -15.04 -21.42 -13.92
N GLY A 329 -15.92 -22.37 -14.22
CA GLY A 329 -16.79 -22.33 -15.38
C GLY A 329 -16.62 -23.52 -16.33
N THR A 330 -16.77 -23.26 -17.63
CA THR A 330 -16.86 -24.29 -18.66
C THR A 330 -16.03 -24.00 -19.91
N GLU A 331 -15.72 -25.08 -20.65
CA GLU A 331 -14.99 -25.05 -21.92
C GLU A 331 -15.68 -25.94 -22.96
N GLU A 332 -15.53 -25.62 -24.25
CA GLU A 332 -16.27 -26.25 -25.34
C GLU A 332 -16.01 -27.77 -25.42
N ASN A 333 -14.75 -28.18 -25.32
CA ASN A 333 -14.32 -29.57 -25.61
C ASN A 333 -13.08 -29.96 -24.82
N GLY A 334 -13.26 -30.24 -23.52
CA GLY A 334 -12.18 -30.61 -22.61
C GLY A 334 -11.46 -31.92 -22.98
N ALA A 335 -12.08 -32.77 -23.80
CA ALA A 335 -11.47 -34.02 -24.28
C ALA A 335 -10.36 -33.79 -25.32
N ASN A 336 -10.44 -32.73 -26.12
CA ASN A 336 -9.42 -32.38 -27.11
C ASN A 336 -8.56 -31.19 -26.66
N ARG A 337 -9.15 -30.26 -25.90
CA ARG A 337 -8.56 -29.02 -25.42
C ARG A 337 -8.91 -28.87 -23.95
N GLY A 338 -8.24 -29.67 -23.12
CA GLY A 338 -8.52 -29.65 -21.70
C GLY A 338 -8.12 -28.33 -21.05
N PRO A 339 -8.54 -28.14 -19.79
CA PRO A 339 -8.55 -26.81 -19.19
C PRO A 339 -7.16 -26.36 -18.72
N ILE A 340 -6.20 -27.28 -18.66
CA ILE A 340 -4.79 -26.99 -18.44
C ILE A 340 -3.98 -27.73 -19.51
N LYS A 341 -3.31 -26.95 -20.35
CA LYS A 341 -2.29 -27.42 -21.28
C LYS A 341 -1.03 -26.59 -21.06
N ILE A 342 0.06 -27.23 -20.65
CA ILE A 342 1.33 -26.55 -20.39
C ILE A 342 2.43 -27.29 -21.14
N VAL A 343 2.95 -26.67 -22.20
CA VAL A 343 4.01 -27.23 -23.03
C VAL A 343 5.19 -26.27 -22.99
N CYS A 344 6.26 -26.68 -22.30
CA CYS A 344 7.48 -25.90 -22.16
C CYS A 344 8.64 -26.58 -22.90
N PRO A 345 9.66 -25.83 -23.35
CA PRO A 345 10.78 -26.40 -24.08
C PRO A 345 11.67 -27.23 -23.14
N SER A 346 12.21 -28.35 -23.63
CA SER A 346 13.09 -29.22 -22.83
C SER A 346 14.36 -28.54 -22.31
N GLU A 347 14.84 -27.51 -23.03
CA GLU A 347 16.02 -26.72 -22.65
C GLU A 347 15.70 -25.47 -21.83
N ALA A 348 14.42 -25.14 -21.62
CA ALA A 348 13.93 -24.03 -20.81
C ALA A 348 12.61 -24.45 -20.10
N PRO A 349 12.65 -25.45 -19.21
CA PRO A 349 11.46 -25.97 -18.54
C PRO A 349 10.77 -24.87 -17.73
N CYS A 350 9.45 -24.91 -17.66
CA CYS A 350 8.71 -24.02 -16.76
C CYS A 350 8.71 -24.58 -15.35
N TYR A 351 8.87 -23.74 -14.33
CA TYR A 351 8.94 -24.20 -12.95
C TYR A 351 8.25 -23.26 -11.96
N ASP A 352 8.04 -23.72 -10.73
CA ASP A 352 7.27 -23.02 -9.70
C ASP A 352 5.88 -22.60 -10.19
N ILE A 353 5.20 -23.49 -10.93
CA ILE A 353 3.80 -23.31 -11.32
C ILE A 353 2.90 -23.89 -10.22
N ASN A 354 2.07 -23.06 -9.59
CA ASN A 354 1.10 -23.50 -8.59
C ASN A 354 -0.32 -23.32 -9.11
N ILE A 355 -1.10 -24.40 -9.15
CA ILE A 355 -2.51 -24.38 -9.55
C ILE A 355 -3.38 -24.73 -8.34
N ASP A 356 -4.10 -23.74 -7.85
CA ASP A 356 -4.93 -23.77 -6.64
C ASP A 356 -6.39 -23.40 -6.99
N ASP A 357 -7.37 -23.95 -6.27
CA ASP A 357 -8.82 -23.71 -6.47
C ASP A 357 -9.25 -23.62 -7.95
N PHE A 358 -9.13 -24.74 -8.68
CA PHE A 358 -9.42 -24.80 -10.12
C PHE A 358 -10.56 -25.78 -10.40
N ALA A 359 -11.69 -25.26 -10.89
CA ALA A 359 -12.93 -25.99 -11.13
C ALA A 359 -13.52 -25.64 -12.50
N MET A 360 -13.01 -26.29 -13.56
CA MET A 360 -13.55 -26.19 -14.92
C MET A 360 -14.20 -27.51 -15.36
N TRP A 361 -15.17 -27.43 -16.27
CA TRP A 361 -15.79 -28.61 -16.88
C TRP A 361 -16.09 -28.46 -18.37
N THR A 362 -16.04 -29.58 -19.10
CA THR A 362 -16.40 -29.62 -20.52
C THR A 362 -17.90 -29.49 -20.77
N GLU A 363 -18.29 -28.74 -21.80
CA GLU A 363 -19.66 -28.62 -22.31
C GLU A 363 -20.02 -29.76 -23.26
N ASP A 364 -19.05 -30.41 -23.90
CA ASP A 364 -19.25 -31.59 -24.76
C ASP A 364 -19.80 -32.79 -23.96
N SER A 365 -21.13 -32.88 -23.85
CA SER A 365 -21.81 -33.99 -23.18
C SER A 365 -21.64 -35.33 -23.89
N SER A 366 -21.21 -35.36 -25.15
CA SER A 366 -20.95 -36.62 -25.88
C SER A 366 -19.66 -37.30 -25.43
N ARG A 367 -18.73 -36.53 -24.86
CA ARG A 367 -17.47 -36.99 -24.28
C ARG A 367 -17.26 -36.31 -22.92
N PRO A 368 -17.96 -36.77 -21.86
CA PRO A 368 -17.97 -36.13 -20.53
C PRO A 368 -16.65 -36.42 -19.77
N ARG A 369 -15.53 -35.98 -20.33
CA ARG A 369 -14.19 -36.11 -19.78
C ARG A 369 -13.33 -34.95 -20.25
N GLN A 370 -12.32 -34.60 -19.45
CA GLN A 370 -11.32 -33.59 -19.81
C GLN A 370 -9.90 -34.10 -19.56
N ILE A 371 -8.96 -33.66 -20.40
CA ILE A 371 -7.57 -34.14 -20.40
C ILE A 371 -6.63 -32.98 -20.08
N PHE A 372 -5.96 -33.04 -18.94
CA PHE A 372 -4.91 -32.09 -18.58
C PHE A 372 -3.57 -32.60 -19.12
N SER A 373 -2.79 -31.74 -19.77
CA SER A 373 -1.51 -32.11 -20.40
C SER A 373 -0.38 -31.19 -19.98
N CYS A 374 0.72 -31.76 -19.51
CA CYS A 374 1.89 -31.01 -19.07
C CYS A 374 3.17 -31.64 -19.63
N GLU A 375 4.07 -30.83 -20.17
CA GLU A 375 5.37 -31.22 -20.72
C GLU A 375 6.45 -30.22 -20.25
N ASN A 376 7.56 -30.75 -19.73
CA ASN A 376 8.65 -29.95 -19.14
C ASN A 376 8.19 -28.88 -18.13
N ALA A 377 7.11 -29.15 -17.40
CA ALA A 377 6.46 -28.20 -16.49
C ALA A 377 6.44 -28.71 -15.04
N TYR A 378 6.93 -27.89 -14.13
CA TYR A 378 7.18 -28.23 -12.74
C TYR A 378 6.38 -27.39 -11.76
N GLY A 379 5.88 -28.04 -10.72
CA GLY A 379 5.14 -27.38 -9.64
C GLY A 379 4.08 -28.28 -9.02
N SER A 380 2.93 -27.69 -8.66
CA SER A 380 1.85 -28.35 -7.92
C SER A 380 0.49 -28.21 -8.61
N GLY A 381 -0.20 -29.35 -8.74
CA GLY A 381 -1.57 -29.44 -9.28
C GLY A 381 -1.67 -30.19 -10.62
N PHE A 382 -2.76 -30.91 -10.82
CA PHE A 382 -3.13 -31.59 -12.08
C PHE A 382 -2.01 -32.44 -12.71
N CYS A 383 -1.50 -32.06 -13.89
CA CYS A 383 -0.48 -32.80 -14.64
C CYS A 383 0.97 -32.36 -14.34
N LEU A 384 1.18 -31.38 -13.46
CA LEU A 384 2.51 -30.84 -13.17
C LEU A 384 3.37 -31.87 -12.43
N LYS A 385 4.66 -31.92 -12.77
CA LYS A 385 5.62 -32.80 -12.12
C LYS A 385 6.23 -32.11 -10.89
N SER A 386 6.30 -32.82 -9.77
CA SER A 386 6.99 -32.34 -8.56
C SER A 386 8.50 -32.57 -8.63
N GLY A 387 9.30 -31.66 -8.08
CA GLY A 387 10.75 -31.81 -7.88
C GLY A 387 11.58 -30.65 -8.42
N SER A 388 12.80 -30.49 -7.90
CA SER A 388 13.71 -29.35 -8.19
C SER A 388 14.74 -29.60 -9.29
N ASP A 389 14.85 -30.83 -9.78
CA ASP A 389 15.91 -31.20 -10.74
C ASP A 389 15.59 -30.77 -12.19
N HIS A 390 14.36 -30.29 -12.44
CA HIS A 390 13.80 -29.79 -13.71
C HIS A 390 14.18 -30.58 -14.99
N ALA A 391 14.46 -31.89 -14.88
CA ALA A 391 14.95 -32.72 -15.98
C ALA A 391 13.88 -32.99 -17.05
N ALA A 392 14.16 -32.66 -18.32
CA ALA A 392 13.21 -32.80 -19.42
C ALA A 392 12.40 -34.12 -19.41
N TYR A 393 11.11 -34.03 -19.73
CA TYR A 393 10.20 -35.17 -19.79
C TYR A 393 9.14 -34.97 -20.88
N GLU A 394 8.77 -36.07 -21.54
CA GLU A 394 7.71 -36.13 -22.56
C GLU A 394 6.34 -35.78 -21.96
N ALA A 395 5.42 -35.26 -22.79
CA ALA A 395 4.08 -34.88 -22.35
C ALA A 395 3.38 -35.97 -21.50
N THR A 396 2.95 -35.57 -20.31
CA THR A 396 2.15 -36.40 -19.40
C THR A 396 0.72 -35.92 -19.40
N THR A 397 -0.22 -36.86 -19.28
CA THR A 397 -1.66 -36.54 -19.25
C THR A 397 -2.34 -37.09 -18.02
N SER A 398 -3.32 -36.35 -17.51
CA SER A 398 -4.30 -36.85 -16.54
C SER A 398 -5.71 -36.63 -17.08
N THR A 399 -6.64 -37.52 -16.74
CA THR A 399 -8.02 -37.46 -17.24
C THR A 399 -9.00 -37.36 -16.07
N ALA A 400 -9.89 -36.37 -16.11
CA ALA A 400 -11.06 -36.31 -15.24
C ALA A 400 -12.31 -36.75 -16.02
N THR A 401 -13.12 -37.62 -15.43
CA THR A 401 -14.34 -38.19 -16.04
C THR A 401 -15.63 -37.77 -15.31
N ALA A 402 -15.52 -36.85 -14.34
CA ALA A 402 -16.64 -36.27 -13.63
C ALA A 402 -16.37 -34.78 -13.34
N ALA A 403 -17.43 -33.97 -13.34
CA ALA A 403 -17.36 -32.54 -13.08
C ALA A 403 -16.85 -32.25 -11.66
N PRO A 404 -15.88 -31.33 -11.47
CA PRO A 404 -15.46 -30.92 -10.14
C PRO A 404 -16.57 -30.15 -9.43
N SER A 405 -16.66 -30.28 -8.10
CA SER A 405 -17.59 -29.47 -7.31
C SER A 405 -17.26 -27.97 -7.45
N GLY A 406 -18.27 -27.14 -7.67
CA GLY A 406 -18.10 -25.68 -7.72
C GLY A 406 -17.69 -25.12 -9.09
N TYR A 407 -17.73 -25.92 -10.17
CA TYR A 407 -17.46 -25.44 -11.53
C TYR A 407 -18.53 -24.48 -12.08
N SER A 408 -19.75 -24.52 -11.53
CA SER A 408 -20.82 -23.61 -11.94
C SER A 408 -20.44 -22.17 -11.56
N ALA A 409 -20.48 -21.28 -12.55
CA ALA A 409 -20.14 -19.87 -12.40
C ALA A 409 -21.26 -18.98 -12.94
N ALA A 410 -21.30 -17.74 -12.46
CA ALA A 410 -22.23 -16.73 -12.97
C ALA A 410 -21.85 -16.30 -14.40
N THR A 411 -22.84 -15.81 -15.14
CA THR A 411 -22.68 -15.25 -16.49
C THR A 411 -22.95 -13.74 -16.48
N MET A 412 -22.59 -13.07 -17.57
CA MET A 412 -22.84 -11.65 -17.76
C MET A 412 -24.13 -11.44 -18.56
N ALA A 413 -24.87 -10.37 -18.26
CA ALA A 413 -26.15 -10.10 -18.94
C ALA A 413 -26.00 -9.73 -20.42
N SER A 414 -24.82 -9.27 -20.83
CA SER A 414 -24.51 -8.78 -22.17
C SER A 414 -23.69 -9.76 -23.01
N ASP A 415 -23.70 -11.04 -22.63
CA ASP A 415 -23.01 -12.10 -23.35
C ASP A 415 -23.54 -12.21 -24.79
N LEU A 416 -22.63 -12.10 -25.76
CA LEU A 416 -23.00 -12.13 -27.17
C LEU A 416 -23.40 -13.56 -27.59
N THR A 417 -24.44 -13.68 -28.40
CA THR A 417 -24.88 -14.98 -28.92
C THR A 417 -24.13 -15.39 -30.18
N ALA A 418 -23.45 -14.46 -30.85
CA ALA A 418 -22.63 -14.70 -32.03
C ALA A 418 -21.53 -13.64 -32.18
N ALA A 419 -20.38 -14.02 -32.74
CA ALA A 419 -19.34 -13.07 -33.12
C ALA A 419 -19.79 -12.14 -34.26
N PHE A 420 -19.15 -10.96 -34.33
CA PHE A 420 -19.29 -10.06 -35.48
C PHE A 420 -18.47 -10.57 -36.67
N GLY A 421 -19.06 -10.66 -37.85
CA GLY A 421 -18.32 -10.99 -39.07
C GLY A 421 -17.34 -9.90 -39.50
N THR A 422 -16.55 -10.16 -40.53
CA THR A 422 -15.55 -9.21 -41.08
C THR A 422 -16.00 -8.54 -42.37
N ALA A 423 -17.15 -8.91 -42.93
CA ALA A 423 -17.64 -8.40 -44.21
C ALA A 423 -18.82 -7.42 -44.07
N SER A 424 -19.10 -6.96 -42.85
CA SER A 424 -20.24 -6.09 -42.56
C SER A 424 -19.90 -5.10 -41.45
N SER A 425 -20.56 -3.95 -41.46
CA SER A 425 -20.35 -2.91 -40.46
C SER A 425 -20.62 -3.41 -39.04
N ILE A 426 -19.70 -3.08 -38.12
CA ILE A 426 -19.80 -3.42 -36.70
C ILE A 426 -20.35 -2.22 -35.92
N PRO A 427 -21.42 -2.38 -35.12
CA PRO A 427 -22.04 -1.28 -34.40
C PRO A 427 -21.20 -0.82 -33.21
N ILE A 428 -21.23 0.49 -32.98
CA ILE A 428 -20.60 1.12 -31.82
C ILE A 428 -21.32 0.66 -30.53
N PRO A 429 -20.62 0.06 -29.55
CA PRO A 429 -21.19 -0.33 -28.25
C PRO A 429 -21.57 0.86 -27.39
N THR A 430 -22.38 0.61 -26.37
CA THR A 430 -22.31 1.38 -25.11
C THR A 430 -21.30 0.72 -24.19
N ILE A 431 -20.53 1.50 -23.43
CA ILE A 431 -19.60 0.94 -22.43
C ILE A 431 -20.43 0.24 -21.34
N PRO A 432 -20.11 -1.02 -20.97
CA PRO A 432 -20.81 -1.72 -19.89
C PRO A 432 -20.69 -1.02 -18.53
N THR A 433 -21.62 -1.34 -17.63
CA THR A 433 -21.58 -0.91 -16.22
C THR A 433 -21.10 -2.01 -15.28
N SER A 434 -20.67 -3.15 -15.84
CA SER A 434 -20.11 -4.30 -15.14
C SER A 434 -19.22 -5.05 -16.14
N PHE A 435 -18.04 -5.48 -15.69
CA PHE A 435 -17.06 -6.17 -16.53
C PHE A 435 -16.69 -7.56 -16.00
N TYR A 436 -17.16 -7.89 -14.80
CA TYR A 436 -17.02 -9.21 -14.20
C TYR A 436 -18.26 -9.52 -13.35
N PRO A 437 -18.78 -10.77 -13.34
CA PRO A 437 -20.00 -11.11 -12.62
C PRO A 437 -19.95 -10.75 -11.13
N GLY A 438 -20.88 -9.90 -10.68
CA GLY A 438 -21.00 -9.51 -9.27
C GLY A 438 -19.96 -8.51 -8.78
N ALA A 439 -19.01 -8.10 -9.63
CA ALA A 439 -18.06 -7.03 -9.31
C ALA A 439 -18.64 -5.66 -9.71
N THR A 440 -18.39 -4.66 -8.87
CA THR A 440 -18.64 -3.25 -9.24
C THR A 440 -17.40 -2.73 -9.96
N PRO A 441 -17.52 -1.98 -11.07
CA PRO A 441 -16.37 -1.32 -11.69
C PRO A 441 -15.60 -0.47 -10.68
N TYR A 442 -14.28 -0.40 -10.82
CA TYR A 442 -13.43 0.41 -9.95
C TYR A 442 -13.67 1.91 -10.18
N SER A 443 -13.90 2.28 -11.45
CA SER A 443 -14.20 3.67 -11.84
C SER A 443 -15.61 3.77 -12.41
N ALA A 444 -16.41 4.71 -11.89
CA ALA A 444 -17.73 4.99 -12.46
C ALA A 444 -17.61 5.70 -13.81
N LEU A 445 -18.50 5.37 -14.76
CA LEU A 445 -18.59 6.07 -16.05
C LEU A 445 -18.82 7.57 -15.86
N MET A 446 -18.13 8.38 -16.67
CA MET A 446 -18.28 9.84 -16.64
C MET A 446 -19.72 10.29 -16.91
N SER A 447 -20.44 9.62 -17.82
CA SER A 447 -21.86 9.86 -18.08
C SER A 447 -22.79 9.64 -16.88
N ALA A 448 -22.44 8.72 -15.97
CA ALA A 448 -23.19 8.49 -14.74
C ALA A 448 -22.90 9.56 -13.67
N SER A 449 -21.70 10.13 -13.68
CA SER A 449 -21.29 11.22 -12.78
C SER A 449 -21.96 12.55 -13.12
N SER A 450 -22.20 12.84 -14.41
CA SER A 450 -22.88 14.07 -14.87
C SER A 450 -24.40 14.05 -14.61
N ALA A 451 -25.02 12.87 -14.63
CA ALA A 451 -26.44 12.67 -14.28
C ALA A 451 -26.74 12.92 -12.78
N ALA A 452 -25.75 12.74 -11.90
CA ALA A 452 -25.88 13.05 -10.47
C ALA A 452 -25.94 14.57 -10.20
N THR A 453 -25.31 15.38 -11.06
CA THR A 453 -25.37 16.85 -11.03
C THR A 453 -26.60 17.46 -11.72
N ALA A 454 -27.29 16.71 -12.59
CA ALA A 454 -28.44 17.20 -13.34
C ALA A 454 -29.76 17.29 -12.54
N LYS A 455 -29.76 17.00 -11.23
CA LYS A 455 -30.93 17.19 -10.33
C LYS A 455 -31.00 18.55 -9.63
N VAL A 456 -30.25 19.55 -10.07
CA VAL A 456 -30.43 20.95 -9.62
C VAL A 456 -30.93 21.81 -10.79
N ARG A 457 -32.24 22.07 -10.76
CA ARG A 457 -33.07 23.03 -11.52
C ARG A 457 -32.44 23.80 -12.70
N ALA A 458 -33.09 23.60 -13.86
CA ALA A 458 -33.11 24.49 -15.00
C ALA A 458 -33.46 25.95 -14.63
N VAL A 459 -32.70 26.91 -15.16
CA VAL A 459 -33.17 28.26 -15.45
C VAL A 459 -32.64 28.68 -16.82
N VAL A 460 -33.58 28.82 -17.76
CA VAL A 460 -33.40 29.36 -19.10
C VAL A 460 -33.28 30.89 -19.02
N PRO A 461 -32.38 31.55 -19.77
CA PRO A 461 -32.44 32.98 -19.99
C PRO A 461 -33.17 33.27 -21.30
N THR A 462 -34.31 33.96 -21.24
CA THR A 462 -34.90 34.65 -22.39
C THR A 462 -34.78 36.16 -22.21
N SER A 463 -34.44 36.81 -23.32
CA SER A 463 -34.24 38.23 -23.51
C SER A 463 -35.55 39.04 -23.47
N GLN A 464 -35.50 40.27 -22.95
CA GLN A 464 -35.81 41.50 -23.72
C GLN A 464 -35.77 42.78 -22.86
N ALA A 465 -34.99 43.74 -23.38
CA ALA A 465 -35.28 45.17 -23.59
C ALA A 465 -35.84 46.11 -22.47
N THR A 466 -35.04 47.18 -22.29
CA THR A 466 -35.37 48.62 -22.20
C THR A 466 -35.83 49.30 -20.89
N SER A 467 -35.00 50.31 -20.54
CA SER A 467 -35.29 51.70 -20.12
C SER A 467 -35.73 52.05 -18.69
N SER A 468 -34.80 52.76 -18.02
CA SER A 468 -34.91 54.08 -17.36
C SER A 468 -35.71 54.31 -16.07
N ALA A 469 -35.04 55.07 -15.20
CA ALA A 469 -35.51 56.14 -14.29
C ALA A 469 -35.55 55.84 -12.77
N GLU A 470 -34.65 56.54 -12.08
CA GLU A 470 -34.76 57.26 -10.81
C GLU A 470 -35.88 56.87 -9.80
N ALA A 471 -35.49 56.67 -8.53
CA ALA A 471 -35.60 57.74 -7.53
C ALA A 471 -35.30 57.24 -6.09
N THR A 472 -34.61 58.10 -5.38
CA THR A 472 -34.29 58.14 -3.94
C THR A 472 -35.50 57.99 -3.00
N SER A 473 -35.30 57.35 -1.83
CA SER A 473 -35.64 57.98 -0.54
C SER A 473 -35.01 57.29 0.67
N THR A 474 -34.43 58.13 1.50
CA THR A 474 -33.86 57.93 2.84
C THR A 474 -34.92 57.65 3.90
N THR A 475 -34.57 56.91 4.97
CA THR A 475 -34.98 57.24 6.35
C THR A 475 -34.08 56.55 7.38
N VAL A 476 -33.96 57.21 8.54
CA VAL A 476 -32.88 57.14 9.53
C VAL A 476 -33.38 56.51 10.84
N ALA A 477 -32.50 55.71 11.44
CA ALA A 477 -32.30 55.36 12.87
C ALA A 477 -33.39 54.68 13.70
N GLN A 478 -33.01 53.56 14.32
CA GLN A 478 -32.92 53.50 15.79
C GLN A 478 -31.98 52.36 16.26
N GLN A 479 -31.05 52.72 17.14
CA GLN A 479 -30.18 51.82 17.90
C GLN A 479 -30.98 51.13 19.01
N THR A 480 -30.90 49.81 19.07
CA THR A 480 -31.03 49.01 20.30
C THR A 480 -29.90 47.99 20.33
N SER A 481 -29.18 47.95 21.44
CA SER A 481 -28.02 47.10 21.70
C SER A 481 -28.43 45.63 21.87
N THR A 482 -28.02 44.79 20.92
CA THR A 482 -28.01 43.33 21.03
C THR A 482 -26.56 42.83 21.20
N PRO A 483 -26.33 41.75 21.96
CA PRO A 483 -24.98 41.21 22.16
C PRO A 483 -24.42 40.77 20.82
N ALA A 484 -23.11 41.02 20.61
CA ALA A 484 -22.43 40.69 19.37
C ALA A 484 -22.71 39.22 18.98
N PRO A 485 -23.11 38.94 17.73
CA PRO A 485 -23.17 37.57 17.26
C PRO A 485 -21.77 36.97 17.35
N ALA A 486 -21.70 35.74 17.85
CA ALA A 486 -20.46 34.95 17.85
C ALA A 486 -19.83 35.01 16.45
N PRO A 487 -18.50 35.14 16.35
CA PRO A 487 -17.86 35.30 15.05
C PRO A 487 -18.20 34.11 14.16
N THR A 488 -18.74 34.42 12.99
CA THR A 488 -18.96 33.47 11.89
C THR A 488 -17.64 32.73 11.64
N PRO A 489 -17.62 31.39 11.52
CA PRO A 489 -16.38 30.64 11.43
C PRO A 489 -15.64 31.05 10.16
N THR A 490 -14.53 31.75 10.35
CA THR A 490 -13.52 31.97 9.32
C THR A 490 -13.06 30.62 8.79
N ALA A 491 -12.81 30.54 7.49
CA ALA A 491 -12.13 29.45 6.82
C ALA A 491 -11.13 28.71 7.73
N PRO A 492 -11.05 27.36 7.70
CA PRO A 492 -10.03 26.67 8.47
C PRO A 492 -8.64 27.18 8.04
N SER A 493 -7.82 27.57 9.03
CA SER A 493 -6.48 28.17 8.86
C SER A 493 -5.55 27.35 7.95
N VAL A 494 -5.83 26.05 7.78
CA VAL A 494 -5.10 25.16 6.87
C VAL A 494 -5.09 25.62 5.41
N ILE A 495 -6.14 26.31 4.95
CA ILE A 495 -6.21 26.86 3.59
C ILE A 495 -5.24 28.05 3.42
N GLN A 496 -4.93 28.77 4.50
CA GLN A 496 -3.91 29.82 4.47
C GLN A 496 -2.49 29.23 4.43
N LEU A 497 -2.30 28.08 5.07
CA LEU A 497 -1.04 27.34 5.03
C LEU A 497 -0.83 26.67 3.66
N ASP A 498 -1.91 26.28 2.99
CA ASP A 498 -1.88 25.73 1.64
C ASP A 498 -3.09 26.14 0.81
N PRO A 499 -2.89 27.11 -0.09
CA PRO A 499 -3.92 27.56 -1.01
C PRO A 499 -4.46 26.47 -1.95
N TRP A 500 -3.75 25.36 -2.17
CA TRP A 500 -4.25 24.25 -3.00
C TRP A 500 -5.45 23.54 -2.37
N LEU A 501 -5.71 23.76 -1.08
CA LEU A 501 -6.89 23.24 -0.39
C LEU A 501 -8.14 24.09 -0.60
N GLU A 502 -8.04 25.25 -1.26
CA GLU A 502 -9.15 26.16 -1.53
C GLU A 502 -10.36 25.47 -2.21
N PRO A 503 -10.18 24.62 -3.25
CA PRO A 503 -11.31 23.93 -3.88
C PRO A 503 -12.08 23.00 -2.93
N PHE A 504 -11.44 22.56 -1.84
CA PHE A 504 -12.02 21.64 -0.86
C PHE A 504 -12.59 22.34 0.38
N ARG A 505 -12.68 23.68 0.37
CA ARG A 505 -13.14 24.51 1.50
C ARG A 505 -14.41 23.99 2.16
N GLU A 506 -15.46 23.72 1.38
CA GLU A 506 -16.75 23.29 1.95
C GLU A 506 -16.69 21.87 2.54
N ALA A 507 -15.89 20.97 1.96
CA ALA A 507 -15.66 19.65 2.53
C ALA A 507 -14.89 19.73 3.87
N LEU A 508 -13.86 20.58 3.93
CA LEU A 508 -13.10 20.84 5.17
C LEU A 508 -13.99 21.47 6.25
N LYS A 509 -14.82 22.44 5.88
CA LYS A 509 -15.81 23.06 6.77
C LYS A 509 -16.82 22.04 7.29
N THR A 510 -17.29 21.14 6.44
CA THR A 510 -18.22 20.06 6.83
C THR A 510 -17.56 19.12 7.86
N ARG A 511 -16.31 18.71 7.64
CA ARG A 511 -15.54 17.89 8.60
C ARG A 511 -15.34 18.62 9.93
N PHE A 512 -14.97 19.90 9.89
CA PHE A 512 -14.81 20.71 11.09
C PHE A 512 -16.12 20.81 11.89
N ASN A 513 -17.23 21.14 11.22
CA ASN A 513 -18.55 21.21 11.87
C ASN A 513 -18.99 19.86 12.46
N PHE A 514 -18.61 18.74 11.84
CA PHE A 514 -18.88 17.41 12.37
C PHE A 514 -18.09 17.12 13.65
N VAL A 515 -16.82 17.56 13.75
CA VAL A 515 -16.04 17.46 14.99
C VAL A 515 -16.63 18.35 16.07
N GLU A 516 -16.99 19.60 15.73
CA GLU A 516 -17.61 20.54 16.68
C GLU A 516 -18.94 20.01 17.24
N SER A 517 -19.75 19.32 16.44
CA SER A 517 -21.00 18.73 16.92
C SER A 517 -20.78 17.61 17.94
N TRP A 518 -19.76 16.78 17.73
CA TRP A 518 -19.34 15.77 18.72
C TRP A 518 -18.79 16.41 19.99
N MET A 519 -17.94 17.44 19.87
CA MET A 519 -17.41 18.18 21.02
C MET A 519 -18.54 18.81 21.83
N LYS A 520 -19.53 19.41 21.16
CA LYS A 520 -20.73 19.93 21.82
C LYS A 520 -21.49 18.83 22.56
N THR A 521 -21.74 17.69 21.89
CA THR A 521 -22.44 16.55 22.48
C THR A 521 -21.73 16.08 23.75
N ILE A 522 -20.41 15.83 23.68
CA ILE A 522 -19.59 15.39 24.83
C ILE A 522 -19.61 16.44 25.96
N ASN A 523 -19.56 17.73 25.63
CA ASN A 523 -19.65 18.77 26.65
C ASN A 523 -21.00 18.75 27.38
N GLU A 524 -22.10 18.60 26.64
CA GLU A 524 -23.46 18.59 27.18
C GLU A 524 -23.80 17.32 27.97
N THR A 525 -23.35 16.15 27.49
CA THR A 525 -23.73 14.85 28.08
C THR A 525 -22.73 14.33 29.12
N GLU A 526 -21.45 14.67 29.00
CA GLU A 526 -20.36 14.05 29.79
C GLU A 526 -19.56 15.09 30.60
N GLY A 527 -19.83 16.38 30.43
CA GLY A 527 -19.13 17.46 31.11
C GLY A 527 -17.72 17.71 30.55
N GLY A 528 -17.50 17.36 29.28
CA GLY A 528 -16.31 17.68 28.50
C GLY A 528 -15.32 16.53 28.33
N LEU A 529 -14.39 16.72 27.39
CA LEU A 529 -13.45 15.68 26.93
C LEU A 529 -12.57 15.13 28.06
N ASP A 530 -12.18 15.98 29.02
CA ASP A 530 -11.37 15.56 30.18
C ASP A 530 -12.09 14.46 30.98
N LYS A 531 -13.35 14.67 31.37
CA LYS A 531 -14.16 13.67 32.08
C LYS A 531 -14.50 12.47 31.21
N PHE A 532 -14.83 12.72 29.94
CA PHE A 532 -15.21 11.66 29.01
C PHE A 532 -14.07 10.65 28.78
N SER A 533 -12.83 11.13 28.68
CA SER A 533 -11.62 10.32 28.54
C SER A 533 -11.18 9.60 29.82
N LYS A 534 -11.88 9.77 30.94
CA LYS A 534 -11.64 9.02 32.19
C LYS A 534 -12.63 7.86 32.36
N GLY A 535 -13.09 7.29 31.24
CA GLY A 535 -13.97 6.13 31.25
C GLY A 535 -13.40 4.96 32.03
N TYR A 536 -12.07 4.79 32.07
CA TYR A 536 -11.40 3.73 32.82
C TYR A 536 -11.53 3.85 34.35
N GLU A 537 -11.89 5.02 34.90
CA GLU A 537 -12.21 5.21 36.32
C GLU A 537 -13.66 4.78 36.64
N ARG A 538 -14.48 4.54 35.60
CA ARG A 538 -15.90 4.17 35.73
C ARG A 538 -16.17 2.74 35.25
N PHE A 539 -15.63 2.37 34.09
CA PHE A 539 -15.73 1.06 33.46
C PHE A 539 -14.59 0.13 33.88
N GLY A 540 -14.80 -1.18 33.75
CA GLY A 540 -13.89 -2.17 34.34
C GLY A 540 -14.02 -2.23 35.85
N LEU A 541 -13.04 -2.87 36.50
CA LEU A 541 -13.05 -3.10 37.95
C LEU A 541 -12.36 -1.94 38.68
N ASN A 542 -13.11 -1.22 39.51
CA ASN A 542 -12.64 -0.05 40.24
C ASN A 542 -12.82 -0.24 41.75
N VAL A 543 -11.71 -0.27 42.49
CA VAL A 543 -11.69 -0.37 43.94
C VAL A 543 -12.00 0.99 44.57
N GLN A 544 -13.02 1.04 45.41
CA GLN A 544 -13.45 2.21 46.14
C GLN A 544 -12.64 2.39 47.44
N SER A 545 -12.68 3.59 48.00
CA SER A 545 -11.95 3.92 49.24
C SER A 545 -12.35 3.07 50.47
N ASN A 546 -13.55 2.48 50.47
CA ASN A 546 -14.04 1.57 51.50
C ASN A 546 -13.70 0.08 51.23
N GLY A 547 -12.97 -0.21 50.14
CA GLY A 547 -12.61 -1.55 49.71
C GLY A 547 -13.60 -2.22 48.77
N ASP A 548 -14.79 -1.64 48.54
CA ASP A 548 -15.76 -2.21 47.61
C ASP A 548 -15.22 -2.20 46.18
N ILE A 549 -15.60 -3.18 45.37
CA ILE A 549 -15.22 -3.22 43.95
C ILE A 549 -16.45 -2.92 43.12
N VAL A 550 -16.42 -1.83 42.36
CA VAL A 550 -17.45 -1.51 41.38
C VAL A 550 -16.99 -1.99 40.02
N TYR A 551 -17.75 -2.88 39.40
CA TYR A 551 -17.52 -3.37 38.05
C TYR A 551 -18.61 -2.87 37.10
N ARG A 552 -18.21 -2.25 35.99
CA ARG A 552 -19.13 -1.86 34.90
C ARG A 552 -18.66 -2.34 33.54
N GLU A 553 -19.62 -2.73 32.71
CA GLU A 553 -19.36 -3.22 31.36
C GLU A 553 -20.48 -2.85 30.38
N TRP A 554 -20.13 -2.49 29.14
CA TRP A 554 -21.10 -2.15 28.11
C TRP A 554 -21.43 -3.39 27.26
N ALA A 555 -22.66 -3.89 27.40
CA ALA A 555 -23.13 -5.10 26.68
C ALA A 555 -24.66 -5.03 26.47
N PRO A 556 -25.13 -4.15 25.55
CA PRO A 556 -26.54 -3.90 25.31
C PRO A 556 -27.30 -5.11 24.75
N ASN A 557 -26.65 -6.06 24.06
CA ASN A 557 -27.36 -7.25 23.56
C ASN A 557 -27.57 -8.33 24.63
N ALA A 558 -26.78 -8.35 25.71
CA ALA A 558 -26.96 -9.32 26.79
C ALA A 558 -28.31 -9.12 27.51
N VAL A 559 -28.94 -10.23 27.91
CA VAL A 559 -30.20 -10.23 28.69
C VAL A 559 -29.96 -10.54 30.17
N GLU A 560 -28.86 -11.22 30.49
CA GLU A 560 -28.33 -11.40 31.85
C GLU A 560 -26.81 -11.22 31.81
N ALA A 561 -26.22 -10.73 32.90
CA ALA A 561 -24.77 -10.68 33.08
C ALA A 561 -24.39 -10.95 34.54
N GLN A 562 -23.26 -11.64 34.74
CA GLN A 562 -22.70 -11.96 36.05
C GLN A 562 -21.17 -11.80 36.05
N LEU A 563 -20.62 -11.36 37.17
CA LEU A 563 -19.17 -11.36 37.41
C LEU A 563 -18.77 -12.71 38.04
N VAL A 564 -17.84 -13.41 37.42
CA VAL A 564 -17.38 -14.74 37.88
C VAL A 564 -15.87 -14.79 37.99
N GLY A 565 -15.36 -15.68 38.83
CA GLY A 565 -13.92 -15.89 38.96
C GLY A 565 -13.58 -16.79 40.13
N ASP A 566 -12.30 -16.88 40.44
CA ASP A 566 -11.81 -17.72 41.53
C ASP A 566 -12.46 -17.34 42.87
N PHE A 567 -12.71 -16.04 43.09
CA PHE A 567 -13.31 -15.50 44.32
C PHE A 567 -14.71 -16.03 44.65
N ASN A 568 -15.46 -16.50 43.64
CA ASN A 568 -16.79 -17.06 43.81
C ASN A 568 -16.92 -18.50 43.27
N ASN A 569 -15.79 -19.20 43.12
CA ASN A 569 -15.72 -20.55 42.55
C ASN A 569 -16.38 -20.65 41.16
N TRP A 570 -16.30 -19.59 40.36
CA TRP A 570 -16.93 -19.50 39.04
C TRP A 570 -18.46 -19.70 39.05
N ASP A 571 -19.12 -19.42 40.17
CA ASP A 571 -20.57 -19.58 40.32
C ASP A 571 -21.33 -18.45 39.61
N THR A 572 -22.05 -18.84 38.54
CA THR A 572 -22.85 -17.94 37.70
C THR A 572 -24.13 -17.39 38.34
N THR A 573 -24.42 -17.72 39.62
CA THR A 573 -25.66 -17.33 40.30
C THR A 573 -25.48 -16.30 41.41
N THR A 574 -24.25 -16.11 41.89
CA THR A 574 -23.98 -15.39 43.15
C THR A 574 -23.76 -13.89 42.97
N HIS A 575 -23.34 -13.44 41.78
CA HIS A 575 -22.95 -12.06 41.50
C HIS A 575 -23.64 -11.49 40.24
N PRO A 576 -24.98 -11.41 40.22
CA PRO A 576 -25.72 -10.81 39.11
C PRO A 576 -25.50 -9.31 39.00
N MET A 577 -25.35 -8.84 37.77
CA MET A 577 -25.22 -7.43 37.44
C MET A 577 -26.59 -6.82 37.10
N THR A 578 -26.72 -5.50 37.24
CA THR A 578 -27.92 -4.73 36.87
C THR A 578 -27.64 -3.91 35.63
N LYS A 579 -28.53 -3.98 34.61
CA LYS A 579 -28.42 -3.23 33.36
C LYS A 579 -29.16 -1.89 33.45
N ASN A 580 -28.55 -0.81 32.98
CA ASN A 580 -29.21 0.50 32.83
C ASN A 580 -29.79 0.72 31.42
N ASP A 581 -30.44 1.86 31.21
CA ASP A 581 -31.13 2.21 29.96
C ASP A 581 -30.20 2.31 28.73
N PHE A 582 -28.89 2.47 28.94
CA PHE A 582 -27.88 2.54 27.88
C PHE A 582 -27.19 1.19 27.62
N GLY A 583 -27.65 0.13 28.28
CA GLY A 583 -27.08 -1.21 28.15
C GLY A 583 -25.75 -1.41 28.86
N VAL A 584 -25.43 -0.56 29.84
CA VAL A 584 -24.29 -0.75 30.75
C VAL A 584 -24.75 -1.58 31.95
N TRP A 585 -24.02 -2.66 32.20
CA TRP A 585 -24.18 -3.54 33.35
C TRP A 585 -23.30 -3.09 34.50
N GLU A 586 -23.81 -3.12 35.73
CA GLU A 586 -23.09 -2.74 36.94
C GLU A 586 -23.28 -3.75 38.08
N ILE A 587 -22.23 -3.99 38.86
CA ILE A 587 -22.29 -4.65 40.17
C ILE A 587 -21.33 -3.98 41.15
N THR A 588 -21.73 -3.89 42.42
CA THR A 588 -20.81 -3.58 43.53
C THR A 588 -20.57 -4.86 44.32
N VAL A 589 -19.32 -5.31 44.39
CA VAL A 589 -18.88 -6.43 45.23
C VAL A 589 -18.39 -5.86 46.56
N PRO A 590 -19.11 -6.09 47.67
CA PRO A 590 -18.77 -5.50 48.97
C PRO A 590 -17.41 -5.98 49.48
N ALA A 591 -16.68 -5.10 50.16
CA ALA A 591 -15.44 -5.45 50.86
C ALA A 591 -15.66 -6.54 51.92
N VAL A 592 -14.66 -7.40 52.13
CA VAL A 592 -14.59 -8.35 53.25
C VAL A 592 -13.53 -7.84 54.22
N ASP A 593 -13.93 -7.57 55.46
CA ASP A 593 -13.06 -7.02 56.52
C ASP A 593 -12.30 -5.73 56.10
N GLY A 594 -12.95 -4.88 55.29
CA GLY A 594 -12.37 -3.63 54.79
C GLY A 594 -11.35 -3.80 53.66
N ALA A 595 -11.17 -5.01 53.14
CA ALA A 595 -10.33 -5.32 51.99
C ALA A 595 -11.16 -5.73 50.75
N PRO A 596 -10.64 -5.51 49.53
CA PRO A 596 -11.33 -5.94 48.31
C PRO A 596 -11.62 -7.44 48.30
N ALA A 597 -12.88 -7.82 48.04
CA ALA A 597 -13.34 -9.20 48.10
C ALA A 597 -12.79 -10.11 46.97
N ILE A 598 -12.33 -9.51 45.87
CA ILE A 598 -11.62 -10.22 44.80
C ILE A 598 -10.12 -10.10 45.11
N PRO A 599 -9.41 -11.20 45.41
CA PRO A 599 -7.99 -11.14 45.69
C PRO A 599 -7.19 -10.61 44.51
N HIS A 600 -6.15 -9.81 44.77
CA HIS A 600 -5.16 -9.44 43.76
C HIS A 600 -4.63 -10.69 43.04
N ASN A 601 -4.44 -10.59 41.73
CA ASN A 601 -3.88 -11.64 40.88
C ASN A 601 -4.75 -12.91 40.77
N SER A 602 -6.03 -12.84 41.13
CA SER A 602 -7.01 -13.92 40.91
C SER A 602 -7.72 -13.80 39.55
N LYS A 603 -8.14 -14.93 38.97
CA LYS A 603 -8.79 -14.96 37.66
C LYS A 603 -10.24 -14.51 37.77
N ILE A 604 -10.68 -13.75 36.78
CA ILE A 604 -12.05 -13.25 36.66
C ILE A 604 -12.52 -13.27 35.19
N LYS A 605 -13.83 -13.31 34.96
CA LYS A 605 -14.50 -13.07 33.67
C LYS A 605 -15.88 -12.44 33.91
N ILE A 606 -16.43 -11.86 32.85
CA ILE A 606 -17.87 -11.64 32.77
C ILE A 606 -18.51 -12.82 32.03
N THR A 607 -19.60 -13.34 32.57
CA THR A 607 -20.49 -14.25 31.83
C THR A 607 -21.80 -13.55 31.52
N MET A 608 -22.34 -13.80 30.33
CA MET A 608 -23.56 -13.18 29.83
C MET A 608 -24.45 -14.22 29.19
N VAL A 609 -25.77 -14.00 29.25
CA VAL A 609 -26.75 -14.76 28.45
C VAL A 609 -27.19 -13.88 27.30
N THR A 610 -27.11 -14.40 26.08
CA THR A 610 -27.55 -13.71 24.85
C THR A 610 -29.07 -13.90 24.63
N PRO A 611 -29.72 -13.15 23.73
CA PRO A 611 -31.15 -13.32 23.44
C PRO A 611 -31.52 -14.72 22.90
N THR A 612 -30.56 -15.49 22.39
CA THR A 612 -30.77 -16.88 21.95
C THR A 612 -30.76 -17.88 23.12
N GLY A 613 -30.46 -17.43 24.33
CA GLY A 613 -30.31 -18.27 25.52
C GLY A 613 -28.91 -18.86 25.69
N GLU A 614 -27.95 -18.52 24.80
CA GLU A 614 -26.57 -18.96 24.92
C GLU A 614 -25.84 -18.24 26.05
N ARG A 615 -25.14 -18.99 26.91
CA ARG A 615 -24.25 -18.44 27.93
C ARG A 615 -22.83 -18.31 27.37
N ILE A 616 -22.33 -17.09 27.32
CA ILE A 616 -20.98 -16.75 26.85
C ILE A 616 -20.10 -16.27 28.00
N TYR A 617 -18.79 -16.40 27.86
CA TYR A 617 -17.77 -15.88 28.77
C TYR A 617 -16.82 -14.97 28.00
N ARG A 618 -16.47 -13.83 28.58
CA ARG A 618 -15.54 -12.86 27.98
C ARG A 618 -14.57 -12.32 29.02
N ILE A 619 -13.38 -11.95 28.54
CA ILE A 619 -12.46 -11.08 29.26
C ILE A 619 -13.08 -9.67 29.28
N PRO A 620 -13.20 -9.00 30.44
CA PRO A 620 -13.73 -7.62 30.50
C PRO A 620 -12.98 -6.69 29.54
N ALA A 621 -13.70 -5.86 28.80
CA ALA A 621 -13.12 -5.02 27.74
C ALA A 621 -12.09 -4.01 28.29
N TRP A 622 -12.23 -3.66 29.57
CA TRP A 622 -11.42 -2.69 30.31
C TRP A 622 -10.42 -3.36 31.28
N ILE A 623 -10.10 -4.64 31.09
CA ILE A 623 -9.18 -5.34 31.97
C ILE A 623 -7.77 -4.73 31.90
N LYS A 624 -7.10 -4.62 33.06
CA LYS A 624 -5.73 -4.07 33.18
C LYS A 624 -4.63 -5.13 33.02
N ARG A 625 -4.98 -6.40 33.17
CA ARG A 625 -4.04 -7.53 33.01
C ARG A 625 -4.75 -8.80 32.58
N VAL A 626 -4.10 -9.50 31.67
CA VAL A 626 -4.40 -10.89 31.33
C VAL A 626 -3.14 -11.72 31.49
N VAL A 627 -3.26 -13.04 31.53
CA VAL A 627 -2.13 -13.98 31.55
C VAL A 627 -2.45 -15.19 30.69
N GLN A 628 -1.42 -15.87 30.19
CA GLN A 628 -1.56 -17.11 29.42
C GLN A 628 -0.72 -18.20 30.06
N ASP A 629 -1.32 -19.37 30.25
CA ASP A 629 -0.61 -20.60 30.62
C ASP A 629 -0.85 -21.63 29.51
N LEU A 630 0.14 -21.74 28.62
CA LEU A 630 0.09 -22.64 27.46
C LEU A 630 0.01 -24.12 27.85
N SER A 631 0.33 -24.48 29.10
CA SER A 631 0.14 -25.85 29.59
C SER A 631 -1.31 -26.19 29.88
N ILE A 632 -2.17 -25.17 30.02
CA ILE A 632 -3.59 -25.30 30.35
C ILE A 632 -4.46 -24.94 29.15
N SER A 633 -4.24 -23.77 28.53
CA SER A 633 -5.06 -23.27 27.43
C SER A 633 -4.27 -22.35 26.49
N PRO A 634 -4.54 -22.39 25.18
CA PRO A 634 -4.00 -21.38 24.26
C PRO A 634 -4.68 -20.00 24.42
N THR A 635 -5.79 -19.88 25.14
CA THR A 635 -6.48 -18.60 25.36
C THR A 635 -5.93 -17.85 26.56
N TYR A 636 -6.01 -16.53 26.54
CA TYR A 636 -5.72 -15.71 27.72
C TYR A 636 -6.82 -15.80 28.78
N GLU A 637 -6.42 -15.59 30.02
CA GLU A 637 -7.28 -15.46 31.20
C GLU A 637 -7.13 -14.05 31.80
N SER A 638 -8.25 -13.45 32.18
CA SER A 638 -8.25 -12.10 32.74
C SER A 638 -7.99 -12.15 34.25
N VAL A 639 -7.16 -11.23 34.73
CA VAL A 639 -6.67 -11.23 36.11
C VAL A 639 -6.98 -9.90 36.78
N PHE A 640 -7.54 -9.96 37.98
CA PHE A 640 -7.78 -8.76 38.76
C PHE A 640 -6.47 -8.15 39.26
N TRP A 641 -6.01 -7.09 38.59
CA TRP A 641 -4.76 -6.40 38.92
C TRP A 641 -4.99 -5.24 39.88
N ASN A 642 -4.88 -5.52 41.17
CA ASN A 642 -4.89 -4.52 42.24
C ASN A 642 -3.75 -4.79 43.27
N PRO A 643 -2.47 -4.60 42.89
CA PRO A 643 -1.35 -4.93 43.77
C PRO A 643 -1.45 -4.16 45.09
N PRO A 644 -0.98 -4.74 46.21
CA PRO A 644 -0.97 -4.05 47.50
C PRO A 644 -0.09 -2.79 47.41
N ALA A 645 -0.34 -1.80 48.28
CA ALA A 645 0.33 -0.51 48.23
C ALA A 645 1.88 -0.57 48.28
N ALA A 646 2.45 -1.65 48.83
CA ALA A 646 3.90 -1.89 48.88
C ALA A 646 4.49 -2.38 47.55
N GLU A 647 3.67 -2.94 46.66
CA GLU A 647 4.06 -3.49 45.35
C GLU A 647 3.65 -2.57 44.18
N GLN A 648 2.85 -1.54 44.44
CA GLN A 648 2.51 -0.51 43.45
C GLN A 648 3.71 0.35 43.10
N TYR A 649 4.02 0.46 41.81
CA TYR A 649 5.04 1.38 41.34
C TYR A 649 4.50 2.82 41.35
N LYS A 650 5.29 3.73 41.92
CA LYS A 650 5.03 5.17 41.89
C LYS A 650 6.09 5.82 41.03
N LEU A 651 5.66 6.50 39.96
CA LEU A 651 6.55 7.28 39.09
C LEU A 651 7.36 8.28 39.94
N GLN A 652 8.68 8.21 39.84
CA GLN A 652 9.61 9.03 40.63
C GLN A 652 10.15 10.21 39.82
N HIS A 653 10.16 10.11 38.49
CA HIS A 653 10.78 11.07 37.61
C HIS A 653 9.71 11.92 36.89
N PRO A 654 9.96 13.24 36.69
CA PRO A 654 9.09 14.05 35.87
C PRO A 654 9.28 13.68 34.39
N ARG A 655 8.23 13.90 33.59
CA ARG A 655 8.31 13.82 32.13
C ARG A 655 9.45 14.71 31.61
N PRO A 656 10.26 14.24 30.64
CA PRO A 656 11.28 15.05 30.01
C PRO A 656 10.67 16.29 29.33
N LYS A 657 11.51 17.32 29.13
CA LYS A 657 11.11 18.45 28.27
C LYS A 657 10.90 17.94 26.85
N LYS A 658 9.87 18.46 26.17
CA LYS A 658 9.65 18.18 24.75
C LYS A 658 10.91 18.52 23.94
N PRO A 659 11.53 17.56 23.24
CA PRO A 659 12.67 17.84 22.38
C PRO A 659 12.30 18.79 21.23
N GLU A 660 13.26 19.59 20.75
CA GLU A 660 13.06 20.46 19.58
C GLU A 660 12.88 19.65 18.30
N SER A 661 13.64 18.56 18.18
CA SER A 661 13.55 17.51 17.16
C SER A 661 13.53 16.12 17.81
N LEU A 662 12.83 15.17 17.17
CA LEU A 662 12.77 13.78 17.64
C LEU A 662 13.84 12.94 16.94
N ARG A 663 14.65 12.26 17.74
CA ARG A 663 15.55 11.17 17.33
C ARG A 663 15.04 9.91 18.03
N ILE A 664 14.27 9.14 17.28
CA ILE A 664 13.44 8.05 17.78
C ILE A 664 14.18 6.72 17.60
N TYR A 665 14.31 5.97 18.69
CA TYR A 665 14.70 4.57 18.68
C TYR A 665 13.42 3.71 18.75
N GLU A 666 13.03 3.10 17.65
CA GLU A 666 11.90 2.18 17.57
C GLU A 666 12.31 0.80 18.09
N ALA A 667 11.58 0.28 19.07
CA ALA A 667 11.96 -0.94 19.78
C ALA A 667 10.76 -1.80 20.17
N HIS A 668 11.01 -3.11 20.28
CA HIS A 668 10.07 -4.12 20.74
C HIS A 668 10.68 -4.93 21.89
N VAL A 669 10.14 -4.75 23.09
CA VAL A 669 10.68 -5.31 24.35
C VAL A 669 11.02 -6.80 24.24
N GLY A 670 10.13 -7.60 23.66
CA GLY A 670 10.28 -9.06 23.63
C GLY A 670 11.43 -9.59 22.78
N ILE A 671 12.02 -8.80 21.88
CA ILE A 671 13.13 -9.22 21.02
C ILE A 671 14.46 -8.53 21.39
N SER A 672 14.45 -7.61 22.36
CA SER A 672 15.60 -6.77 22.73
C SER A 672 16.62 -7.50 23.64
N SER A 673 16.94 -8.74 23.29
CA SER A 673 17.96 -9.57 23.95
C SER A 673 18.64 -10.46 22.92
N PRO A 674 19.92 -10.84 23.11
CA PRO A 674 20.56 -11.84 22.25
C PRO A 674 20.07 -13.28 22.53
N GLU A 675 19.33 -13.50 23.62
CA GLU A 675 18.77 -14.81 23.96
C GLU A 675 17.54 -15.14 23.10
N THR A 676 17.36 -16.42 22.76
CA THR A 676 16.23 -16.92 21.97
C THR A 676 14.99 -17.13 22.84
N LYS A 677 14.50 -16.07 23.48
CA LYS A 677 13.33 -16.05 24.37
C LYS A 677 12.59 -14.71 24.24
N VAL A 678 11.41 -14.62 24.84
CA VAL A 678 10.78 -13.31 25.04
C VAL A 678 11.51 -12.58 26.17
N ALA A 679 12.11 -11.44 25.85
CA ALA A 679 12.73 -10.55 26.84
C ALA A 679 11.68 -9.75 27.64
N THR A 680 12.08 -9.28 28.81
CA THR A 680 11.20 -8.65 29.80
C THR A 680 11.36 -7.13 29.86
N TYR A 681 10.38 -6.43 30.44
CA TYR A 681 10.45 -5.00 30.72
C TYR A 681 11.67 -4.65 31.59
N LYS A 682 11.97 -5.49 32.58
CA LYS A 682 13.14 -5.31 33.46
C LYS A 682 14.46 -5.45 32.71
N GLU A 683 14.57 -6.43 31.82
CA GLU A 683 15.76 -6.59 30.96
C GLU A 683 15.92 -5.41 30.00
N PHE A 684 14.84 -4.93 29.39
CA PHE A 684 14.87 -3.73 28.54
C PHE A 684 15.32 -2.49 29.33
N THR A 685 14.76 -2.31 30.53
CA THR A 685 15.12 -1.20 31.44
C THR A 685 16.60 -1.21 31.78
N ALA A 686 17.14 -2.38 32.13
CA ALA A 686 18.53 -2.53 32.55
C ALA A 686 19.53 -2.44 31.39
N ASN A 687 19.18 -2.97 30.21
CA ASN A 687 20.15 -3.20 29.13
C ASN A 687 19.95 -2.27 27.94
N MET A 688 18.71 -1.99 27.55
CA MET A 688 18.41 -1.18 26.36
C MET A 688 18.38 0.31 26.64
N LEU A 689 17.79 0.76 27.74
CA LEU A 689 17.75 2.21 28.05
C LEU A 689 19.15 2.85 28.11
N PRO A 690 20.16 2.24 28.78
CA PRO A 690 21.52 2.79 28.76
C PRO A 690 22.13 2.83 27.35
N ARG A 691 21.87 1.81 26.52
CA ARG A 691 22.34 1.75 25.13
C ARG A 691 21.72 2.86 24.28
N ILE A 692 20.40 3.02 24.34
CA ILE A 692 19.66 4.04 23.60
C ILE A 692 20.16 5.44 23.99
N LYS A 693 20.36 5.67 25.30
CA LYS A 693 20.95 6.92 25.81
C LYS A 693 22.37 7.14 25.30
N TYR A 694 23.21 6.10 25.31
CA TYR A 694 24.60 6.15 24.84
C TYR A 694 24.70 6.55 23.36
N LEU A 695 23.80 6.02 22.53
CA LEU A 695 23.71 6.32 21.10
C LEU A 695 23.22 7.75 20.81
N GLY A 696 22.59 8.44 21.77
CA GLY A 696 22.18 9.85 21.63
C GLY A 696 20.74 10.07 21.15
N TYR A 697 19.95 9.00 21.07
CA TYR A 697 18.50 9.09 20.88
C TYR A 697 17.83 9.77 22.07
N ASN A 698 16.80 10.56 21.79
CA ASN A 698 16.06 11.31 22.81
C ASN A 698 14.59 10.84 22.96
N ALA A 699 14.16 9.91 22.11
CA ALA A 699 12.82 9.34 22.11
C ALA A 699 12.87 7.83 21.86
N ILE A 700 11.94 7.10 22.45
CA ILE A 700 11.69 5.67 22.17
C ILE A 700 10.28 5.54 21.60
N GLN A 701 10.14 4.85 20.47
CA GLN A 701 8.84 4.36 20.00
C GLN A 701 8.70 2.91 20.45
N LEU A 702 7.80 2.66 21.41
CA LEU A 702 7.67 1.36 22.05
C LEU A 702 6.51 0.57 21.44
N MET A 703 6.87 -0.44 20.66
CA MET A 703 5.94 -1.30 19.92
C MET A 703 5.37 -2.42 20.79
N ALA A 704 4.24 -2.99 20.36
CA ALA A 704 3.65 -4.22 20.90
C ALA A 704 3.33 -4.22 22.41
N ILE A 705 3.06 -3.06 23.00
CA ILE A 705 2.72 -2.95 24.43
C ILE A 705 1.25 -3.28 24.72
N MET A 706 0.33 -2.86 23.86
CA MET A 706 -1.07 -3.26 23.98
C MET A 706 -1.18 -4.78 23.80
N GLU A 707 -1.87 -5.45 24.70
CA GLU A 707 -1.88 -6.91 24.73
C GLU A 707 -2.47 -7.52 23.46
N HIS A 708 -1.73 -8.45 22.89
CA HIS A 708 -2.02 -9.11 21.62
C HIS A 708 -1.75 -10.62 21.79
N ALA A 709 -2.71 -11.48 21.45
CA ALA A 709 -2.58 -12.90 21.70
C ALA A 709 -1.57 -13.56 20.74
N TYR A 710 -1.50 -13.09 19.49
CA TYR A 710 -0.61 -13.63 18.48
C TYR A 710 0.73 -12.86 18.46
N TYR A 711 1.79 -13.45 19.03
CA TYR A 711 3.09 -12.76 19.17
C TYR A 711 3.71 -12.36 17.81
N ALA A 712 3.55 -13.21 16.79
CA ALA A 712 4.02 -12.92 15.44
C ALA A 712 3.18 -11.88 14.68
N SER A 713 2.13 -11.31 15.29
CA SER A 713 1.50 -10.09 14.78
C SER A 713 2.33 -8.83 14.99
N PHE A 714 3.45 -8.96 15.72
CA PHE A 714 4.32 -7.84 16.09
C PHE A 714 3.62 -6.74 16.90
N GLY A 715 2.51 -7.08 17.57
CA GLY A 715 1.69 -6.15 18.34
C GLY A 715 0.44 -5.63 17.61
N TYR A 716 0.30 -5.87 16.31
CA TYR A 716 -0.80 -5.30 15.53
C TYR A 716 -2.16 -5.97 15.77
N GLN A 717 -2.19 -7.24 16.18
CA GLN A 717 -3.44 -7.94 16.48
C GLN A 717 -3.86 -7.77 17.95
N VAL A 718 -4.30 -6.56 18.31
CA VAL A 718 -4.65 -6.23 19.70
C VAL A 718 -5.92 -6.97 20.16
N ASN A 719 -5.83 -7.56 21.35
CA ASN A 719 -6.89 -8.29 22.02
C ASN A 719 -7.49 -7.49 23.18
N ASN A 720 -6.64 -6.98 24.08
CA ASN A 720 -7.05 -6.34 25.34
C ASN A 720 -6.41 -4.95 25.44
N PHE A 721 -7.19 -3.92 25.10
CA PHE A 721 -6.67 -2.56 24.84
C PHE A 721 -6.11 -1.86 26.07
N PHE A 722 -6.57 -2.20 27.27
CA PHE A 722 -6.12 -1.61 28.55
C PHE A 722 -5.09 -2.47 29.30
N ALA A 723 -4.68 -3.60 28.71
CA ALA A 723 -3.68 -4.48 29.31
C ALA A 723 -2.31 -4.24 28.69
N ALA A 724 -1.31 -3.98 29.53
CA ALA A 724 0.09 -4.07 29.13
C ALA A 724 0.44 -5.54 28.90
N SER A 725 1.14 -5.82 27.79
CA SER A 725 1.39 -7.20 27.39
C SER A 725 2.10 -7.97 28.49
N SER A 726 1.45 -9.04 28.93
CA SER A 726 1.88 -9.83 30.08
C SER A 726 3.10 -10.70 29.79
N ARG A 727 3.45 -10.88 28.51
CA ARG A 727 4.64 -11.60 28.08
C ARG A 727 5.94 -11.01 28.62
N TYR A 728 5.98 -9.68 28.76
CA TYR A 728 7.20 -8.98 29.14
C TYR A 728 7.28 -8.70 30.65
N GLY A 729 6.19 -8.91 31.41
CA GLY A 729 6.16 -8.68 32.85
C GLY A 729 4.82 -8.18 33.38
N THR A 730 4.88 -7.46 34.49
CA THR A 730 3.72 -6.84 35.14
C THR A 730 3.50 -5.40 34.66
N PRO A 731 2.29 -4.83 34.84
CA PRO A 731 2.05 -3.41 34.65
C PRO A 731 3.04 -2.52 35.43
N GLU A 732 3.47 -2.94 36.62
CA GLU A 732 4.41 -2.20 37.45
C GLU A 732 5.82 -2.17 36.84
N ASP A 733 6.24 -3.23 36.15
CA ASP A 733 7.51 -3.29 35.43
C ASP A 733 7.53 -2.33 34.22
N LEU A 734 6.40 -2.17 33.53
CA LEU A 734 6.29 -1.19 32.44
C LEU A 734 6.32 0.24 32.96
N LYS A 735 5.65 0.53 34.10
CA LYS A 735 5.75 1.85 34.75
C LYS A 735 7.19 2.19 35.10
N GLU A 736 7.93 1.23 35.66
CA GLU A 736 9.36 1.44 35.97
C GLU A 736 10.19 1.68 34.71
N LEU A 737 9.94 0.96 33.61
CA LEU A 737 10.63 1.16 32.34
C LEU A 737 10.46 2.61 31.85
N VAL A 738 9.22 3.09 31.78
CA VAL A 738 8.92 4.45 31.32
C VAL A 738 9.52 5.49 32.26
N ASP A 739 9.37 5.32 33.57
CA ASP A 739 9.92 6.24 34.58
C ASP A 739 11.46 6.28 34.56
N THR A 740 12.10 5.14 34.33
CA THR A 740 13.57 5.06 34.21
C THR A 740 14.05 5.77 32.94
N ALA A 741 13.34 5.63 31.82
CA ALA A 741 13.62 6.38 30.60
C ALA A 741 13.48 7.89 30.83
N HIS A 742 12.45 8.33 31.58
CA HIS A 742 12.27 9.71 31.99
C HIS A 742 13.43 10.22 32.85
N GLY A 743 13.91 9.41 33.79
CA GLY A 743 15.12 9.69 34.58
C GLY A 743 16.39 9.87 33.74
N MET A 744 16.43 9.30 32.53
CA MET A 744 17.49 9.48 31.53
C MET A 744 17.23 10.63 30.54
N GLY A 745 16.11 11.35 30.69
CA GLY A 745 15.69 12.44 29.80
C GLY A 745 15.21 11.97 28.43
N ILE A 746 14.71 10.73 28.32
CA ILE A 746 14.21 10.13 27.08
C ILE A 746 12.69 10.13 27.11
N VAL A 747 12.04 10.68 26.08
CA VAL A 747 10.58 10.58 25.93
C VAL A 747 10.19 9.19 25.43
N VAL A 748 9.06 8.67 25.88
CA VAL A 748 8.57 7.34 25.48
C VAL A 748 7.21 7.48 24.81
N LEU A 749 7.14 7.08 23.54
CA LEU A 749 5.94 7.04 22.73
C LEU A 749 5.41 5.61 22.67
N LEU A 750 4.08 5.47 22.66
CA LEU A 750 3.40 4.17 22.55
C LEU A 750 2.85 3.97 21.13
N ASP A 751 2.98 2.76 20.58
CA ASP A 751 2.18 2.33 19.44
C ASP A 751 0.72 2.13 19.85
N VAL A 752 -0.17 2.90 19.24
CA VAL A 752 -1.61 2.79 19.43
C VAL A 752 -2.24 2.21 18.18
N VAL A 753 -2.69 0.95 18.31
CA VAL A 753 -3.40 0.24 17.24
C VAL A 753 -4.90 0.41 17.46
N HIS A 754 -5.42 1.57 17.04
CA HIS A 754 -6.86 1.86 17.06
C HIS A 754 -7.51 1.71 15.68
N SER A 755 -6.74 1.32 14.65
CA SER A 755 -7.25 1.11 13.29
C SER A 755 -8.15 -0.13 13.17
N HIS A 756 -7.86 -1.17 13.95
CA HIS A 756 -8.58 -2.44 13.95
C HIS A 756 -8.42 -3.16 15.31
N ALA A 757 -9.11 -4.28 15.48
CA ALA A 757 -8.93 -5.21 16.59
C ALA A 757 -8.84 -6.65 16.09
N SER A 758 -8.21 -7.52 16.88
CA SER A 758 -8.17 -8.96 16.61
C SER A 758 -9.59 -9.54 16.47
N LYS A 759 -9.74 -10.51 15.57
CA LYS A 759 -10.98 -11.29 15.44
C LYS A 759 -11.20 -12.30 16.57
N ASN A 760 -10.27 -12.44 17.51
CA ASN A 760 -10.40 -13.36 18.63
C ASN A 760 -11.65 -13.06 19.47
N VAL A 761 -12.45 -14.10 19.72
CA VAL A 761 -13.73 -14.01 20.47
C VAL A 761 -13.55 -14.35 21.95
N LEU A 762 -12.74 -15.36 22.28
CA LEU A 762 -12.64 -15.87 23.65
C LEU A 762 -11.80 -14.97 24.55
N ASP A 763 -10.77 -14.36 23.98
CA ASP A 763 -9.78 -13.55 24.69
C ASP A 763 -9.51 -12.19 24.01
N GLY A 764 -10.46 -11.73 23.20
CA GLY A 764 -10.43 -10.43 22.54
C GLY A 764 -11.79 -9.73 22.57
N LEU A 765 -11.85 -8.57 21.92
CA LEU A 765 -13.03 -7.70 21.92
C LEU A 765 -14.13 -8.14 20.93
N ASN A 766 -13.84 -9.10 20.04
CA ASN A 766 -14.78 -9.56 19.02
C ASN A 766 -15.97 -10.32 19.63
N MET A 767 -17.17 -10.12 19.10
CA MET A 767 -18.40 -10.79 19.55
C MET A 767 -18.64 -10.70 21.06
N PHE A 768 -18.25 -9.58 21.67
CA PHE A 768 -18.21 -9.41 23.11
C PHE A 768 -19.57 -9.67 23.76
N ASP A 769 -20.64 -9.01 23.30
CA ASP A 769 -22.02 -9.26 23.77
C ASP A 769 -22.81 -10.25 22.89
N GLY A 770 -22.09 -11.05 22.11
CA GLY A 770 -22.65 -12.00 21.14
C GLY A 770 -23.02 -11.37 19.78
N THR A 771 -22.79 -10.06 19.58
CA THR A 771 -23.02 -9.39 18.30
C THR A 771 -21.73 -9.05 17.57
N ASP A 772 -21.80 -8.96 16.25
CA ASP A 772 -20.66 -8.52 15.44
C ASP A 772 -20.46 -7.00 15.47
N HIS A 773 -21.39 -6.20 16.00
CA HIS A 773 -21.42 -4.75 15.79
C HIS A 773 -21.41 -3.91 17.06
N LEU A 774 -21.03 -4.47 18.21
CA LEU A 774 -20.93 -3.72 19.47
C LEU A 774 -19.89 -2.60 19.37
N TYR A 775 -18.61 -2.96 19.37
CA TYR A 775 -17.49 -2.02 19.21
C TYR A 775 -17.19 -1.71 17.74
N PHE A 776 -17.76 -2.50 16.83
CA PHE A 776 -17.38 -2.56 15.42
C PHE A 776 -18.55 -2.20 14.51
N HIS A 777 -18.27 -1.95 13.24
CA HIS A 777 -19.33 -2.02 12.24
C HIS A 777 -19.84 -3.46 12.06
N GLY A 778 -21.10 -3.64 11.65
CA GLY A 778 -21.65 -4.95 11.31
C GLY A 778 -21.36 -5.37 9.87
N GLY A 779 -21.43 -6.66 9.59
CA GLY A 779 -21.27 -7.22 8.23
C GLY A 779 -19.88 -6.98 7.61
N GLY A 780 -19.82 -6.89 6.27
CA GLY A 780 -18.56 -6.72 5.53
C GLY A 780 -17.81 -5.44 5.91
N LYS A 781 -18.52 -4.33 6.17
CA LYS A 781 -17.91 -3.06 6.62
C LYS A 781 -17.14 -3.19 7.94
N GLY A 782 -17.49 -4.15 8.77
CA GLY A 782 -16.84 -4.43 10.04
C GLY A 782 -15.61 -5.32 9.96
N ARG A 783 -15.15 -5.69 8.76
CA ARG A 783 -14.08 -6.65 8.53
C ARG A 783 -13.01 -6.05 7.62
N HIS A 784 -11.75 -6.29 7.96
CA HIS A 784 -10.61 -5.98 7.11
C HIS A 784 -10.10 -7.30 6.51
N GLU A 785 -10.42 -7.59 5.25
CA GLU A 785 -10.19 -8.92 4.66
C GLU A 785 -8.70 -9.29 4.63
N LEU A 786 -7.82 -8.37 4.21
CA LEU A 786 -6.38 -8.62 4.14
C LEU A 786 -5.73 -8.88 5.51
N TRP A 787 -6.24 -8.23 6.56
CA TRP A 787 -5.68 -8.34 7.91
C TRP A 787 -6.46 -9.32 8.78
N ASP A 788 -7.53 -9.91 8.25
CA ASP A 788 -8.39 -10.86 8.95
C ASP A 788 -8.88 -10.34 10.33
N SER A 789 -9.31 -9.07 10.35
CA SER A 789 -9.51 -8.28 11.58
C SER A 789 -10.87 -7.56 11.64
N ARG A 790 -11.22 -6.99 12.80
CA ARG A 790 -12.45 -6.20 13.03
C ARG A 790 -12.19 -4.69 12.94
N LEU A 791 -13.14 -3.95 12.37
CA LEU A 791 -13.05 -2.48 12.20
C LEU A 791 -14.01 -1.73 13.12
N PHE A 792 -13.47 -0.79 13.91
CA PHE A 792 -14.24 0.00 14.88
C PHE A 792 -15.33 0.83 14.22
N ASN A 793 -16.45 1.00 14.94
CA ASN A 793 -17.46 1.99 14.60
C ASN A 793 -17.17 3.31 15.33
N TYR A 794 -16.30 4.15 14.74
CA TYR A 794 -15.91 5.44 15.33
C TYR A 794 -17.07 6.44 15.50
N GLY A 795 -18.24 6.17 14.91
CA GLY A 795 -19.45 6.98 15.09
C GLY A 795 -20.26 6.64 16.35
N SER A 796 -19.85 5.63 17.13
CA SER A 796 -20.53 5.22 18.36
C SER A 796 -19.99 5.96 19.59
N HIS A 797 -20.89 6.46 20.45
CA HIS A 797 -20.55 7.20 21.67
C HIS A 797 -19.67 6.36 22.62
N GLU A 798 -20.02 5.11 22.87
CA GLU A 798 -19.24 4.25 23.78
C GLU A 798 -17.93 3.76 23.16
N VAL A 799 -17.85 3.66 21.82
CA VAL A 799 -16.57 3.39 21.13
C VAL A 799 -15.64 4.59 21.25
N LEU A 800 -16.15 5.81 21.08
CA LEU A 800 -15.38 7.04 21.34
C LEU A 800 -14.91 7.08 22.80
N ARG A 801 -15.78 6.77 23.76
CA ARG A 801 -15.39 6.70 25.18
C ARG A 801 -14.27 5.69 25.40
N PHE A 802 -14.41 4.48 24.86
CA PHE A 802 -13.43 3.41 24.97
C PHE A 802 -12.06 3.83 24.43
N LEU A 803 -12.00 4.29 23.18
CA LEU A 803 -10.74 4.64 22.51
C LEU A 803 -10.09 5.89 23.11
N LEU A 804 -10.86 6.96 23.38
CA LEU A 804 -10.32 8.17 24.00
C LEU A 804 -9.86 7.92 25.44
N SER A 805 -10.57 7.07 26.19
CA SER A 805 -10.14 6.67 27.52
C SER A 805 -8.91 5.78 27.50
N ASN A 806 -8.74 4.99 26.44
CA ASN A 806 -7.54 4.20 26.26
C ASN A 806 -6.29 5.07 26.10
N LEU A 807 -6.38 6.14 25.28
CA LEU A 807 -5.29 7.12 25.17
C LEU A 807 -4.98 7.76 26.53
N ARG A 808 -5.99 8.22 27.25
CA ARG A 808 -5.80 8.86 28.57
C ARG A 808 -5.20 7.90 29.60
N PHE A 809 -5.66 6.64 29.60
CA PHE A 809 -5.17 5.59 30.47
C PHE A 809 -3.66 5.37 30.29
N TRP A 810 -3.18 5.21 29.05
CA TRP A 810 -1.75 5.02 28.80
C TRP A 810 -0.89 6.24 29.22
N MET A 811 -1.42 7.46 29.07
CA MET A 811 -0.74 8.67 29.54
C MET A 811 -0.68 8.78 31.08
N GLU A 812 -1.76 8.45 31.79
CA GLU A 812 -1.85 8.66 33.24
C GLU A 812 -1.34 7.47 34.06
N GLU A 813 -1.65 6.23 33.66
CA GLU A 813 -1.26 5.03 34.40
C GLU A 813 0.23 4.69 34.19
N TYR A 814 0.75 4.87 32.97
CA TYR A 814 2.11 4.44 32.60
C TYR A 814 3.05 5.59 32.27
N GLY A 815 2.56 6.82 32.10
CA GLY A 815 3.41 7.99 31.88
C GLY A 815 3.88 8.23 30.44
N PHE A 816 3.36 7.52 29.43
CA PHE A 816 3.74 7.73 28.02
C PHE A 816 3.57 9.18 27.56
N ASP A 817 4.50 9.69 26.74
CA ASP A 817 4.65 11.09 26.29
C ASP A 817 3.90 11.43 25.01
N GLY A 818 3.41 10.41 24.31
CA GLY A 818 2.66 10.56 23.08
C GLY A 818 2.48 9.21 22.42
N PHE A 819 2.02 9.24 21.17
CA PHE A 819 1.60 8.05 20.45
C PHE A 819 2.02 8.07 18.99
N ARG A 820 2.24 6.89 18.43
CA ARG A 820 2.13 6.62 16.99
C ARG A 820 0.82 5.90 16.76
N PHE A 821 -0.03 6.45 15.89
CA PHE A 821 -1.29 5.80 15.51
C PHE A 821 -1.03 4.93 14.29
N ASP A 822 -1.16 3.61 14.45
CA ASP A 822 -0.84 2.66 13.39
C ASP A 822 -2.05 2.37 12.49
N GLY A 823 -1.79 2.27 11.18
CA GLY A 823 -2.82 2.01 10.18
C GLY A 823 -3.74 3.21 9.90
N VAL A 824 -3.29 4.45 10.15
CA VAL A 824 -4.08 5.68 9.86
C VAL A 824 -4.56 5.73 8.41
N THR A 825 -3.75 5.27 7.48
CA THR A 825 -4.12 5.16 6.07
C THR A 825 -5.35 4.26 5.85
N SER A 826 -5.47 3.14 6.59
CA SER A 826 -6.66 2.27 6.60
C SER A 826 -7.87 2.94 7.30
N MET A 827 -7.62 3.82 8.28
CA MET A 827 -8.67 4.61 8.92
C MET A 827 -9.22 5.73 8.01
N LEU A 828 -8.37 6.34 7.18
CA LEU A 828 -8.70 7.51 6.36
C LEU A 828 -9.24 7.17 4.97
N TYR A 829 -8.67 6.15 4.32
CA TYR A 829 -8.89 5.88 2.90
C TYR A 829 -9.25 4.42 2.64
N VAL A 830 -10.22 4.19 1.76
CA VAL A 830 -10.54 2.87 1.23
C VAL A 830 -9.45 2.38 0.24
N HIS A 831 -8.61 3.30 -0.27
CA HIS A 831 -7.59 3.08 -1.31
C HIS A 831 -6.14 3.38 -0.83
N HIS A 832 -5.94 3.49 0.48
CA HIS A 832 -4.62 3.46 1.14
C HIS A 832 -3.50 4.46 0.71
N GLY A 833 -3.81 5.76 0.57
CA GLY A 833 -2.94 6.81 -0.02
C GLY A 833 -1.46 6.97 0.42
N ILE A 834 -0.66 7.58 -0.46
CA ILE A 834 0.81 7.79 -0.38
C ILE A 834 1.16 9.29 -0.63
N GLY A 835 2.14 9.84 0.11
CA GLY A 835 2.78 11.14 -0.19
C GLY A 835 3.31 11.90 1.03
N THR A 836 4.26 12.82 0.82
CA THR A 836 4.72 13.80 1.83
C THR A 836 4.45 15.22 1.34
N ARG A 837 4.20 16.16 2.27
CA ARG A 837 3.84 17.54 1.94
C ARG A 837 4.77 18.53 2.61
N HIS A 838 5.30 19.47 1.81
CA HIS A 838 6.17 20.53 2.32
C HIS A 838 5.44 21.37 3.39
N GLY A 839 6.10 21.59 4.53
CA GLY A 839 5.55 22.34 5.67
C GLY A 839 4.83 21.48 6.73
N GLU A 840 4.60 20.19 6.46
CA GLU A 840 4.15 19.22 7.46
C GLU A 840 5.35 18.45 8.00
N LYS A 841 5.48 18.38 9.33
CA LYS A 841 6.60 17.70 9.97
C LYS A 841 6.55 16.20 9.69
N THR A 842 7.65 15.64 9.18
CA THR A 842 7.77 14.19 8.94
C THR A 842 8.87 13.57 9.80
N ILE A 843 8.69 12.28 10.11
CA ILE A 843 9.76 11.44 10.68
C ILE A 843 10.37 10.64 9.54
N ALA A 844 11.65 10.89 9.25
CA ALA A 844 12.39 10.19 8.22
C ALA A 844 13.09 8.95 8.79
N TYR A 845 13.18 7.89 7.99
CA TYR A 845 13.91 6.67 8.32
C TYR A 845 14.46 6.05 7.03
N ALA A 846 15.60 5.36 7.11
CA ALA A 846 16.24 4.75 5.95
C ALA A 846 15.70 3.35 5.65
N GLU A 847 15.24 2.66 6.69
CA GLU A 847 14.66 1.33 6.65
C GLU A 847 13.72 1.15 7.85
N SER A 848 12.68 0.32 7.72
CA SER A 848 11.64 0.10 8.74
C SER A 848 11.78 -1.24 9.47
N HIS A 849 10.92 -1.46 10.48
CA HIS A 849 10.75 -2.77 11.12
C HIS A 849 10.18 -3.83 10.16
N ASP A 850 9.38 -3.44 9.15
CA ASP A 850 8.84 -4.37 8.14
C ASP A 850 9.97 -4.96 7.29
N GLN A 851 10.91 -4.14 6.83
CA GLN A 851 12.05 -4.60 6.02
C GLN A 851 13.03 -5.47 6.82
N ALA A 852 12.94 -5.43 8.16
CA ALA A 852 13.69 -6.33 9.01
C ALA A 852 13.04 -7.71 9.11
N LEU A 853 11.77 -7.89 8.73
CA LEU A 853 11.07 -9.17 8.83
C LEU A 853 11.52 -10.19 7.76
N VAL A 854 11.29 -11.47 8.05
CA VAL A 854 11.47 -12.56 7.08
C VAL A 854 10.65 -12.29 5.80
N GLY A 855 11.29 -12.47 4.65
CA GLY A 855 10.69 -12.16 3.35
C GLY A 855 11.18 -10.86 2.73
N ASP A 856 11.90 -10.02 3.48
CA ASP A 856 12.63 -8.85 2.98
C ASP A 856 14.11 -8.90 3.43
N LYS A 857 14.87 -7.83 3.18
CA LYS A 857 16.27 -7.65 3.60
C LYS A 857 16.45 -6.28 4.25
N THR A 858 17.19 -6.25 5.36
CA THR A 858 17.73 -5.01 5.92
C THR A 858 18.66 -4.33 4.92
N LEU A 859 18.90 -3.03 5.08
CA LEU A 859 19.79 -2.25 4.23
C LEU A 859 21.19 -2.88 4.15
N MET A 860 21.71 -3.35 5.29
CA MET A 860 23.02 -3.99 5.32
C MET A 860 23.03 -5.35 4.60
N MET A 861 21.94 -6.14 4.70
CA MET A 861 21.78 -7.38 3.93
C MET A 861 21.65 -7.11 2.43
N TRP A 862 21.01 -6.02 2.01
CA TRP A 862 21.00 -5.58 0.60
C TRP A 862 22.40 -5.21 0.09
N LEU A 863 23.21 -4.58 0.95
CA LEU A 863 24.52 -4.04 0.56
C LEU A 863 25.63 -5.09 0.55
N CYS A 864 25.61 -6.03 1.48
CA CYS A 864 26.70 -6.98 1.73
C CYS A 864 26.30 -8.45 1.56
N ASP A 865 25.00 -8.77 1.65
CA ASP A 865 24.46 -10.13 1.57
C ASP A 865 25.29 -11.13 2.42
N LYS A 866 25.59 -12.32 1.90
CA LYS A 866 26.32 -13.38 2.61
C LYS A 866 27.74 -13.00 3.07
N GLU A 867 28.36 -11.95 2.53
CA GLU A 867 29.71 -11.56 2.99
C GLU A 867 29.70 -11.02 4.42
N MET A 868 28.54 -10.57 4.93
CA MET A 868 28.41 -10.18 6.33
C MET A 868 28.85 -11.29 7.30
N TYR A 869 28.57 -12.55 6.95
CA TYR A 869 28.86 -13.70 7.82
C TYR A 869 30.33 -14.11 7.84
N THR A 870 31.12 -13.65 6.87
CA THR A 870 32.51 -14.10 6.68
C THR A 870 33.54 -12.97 6.77
N HIS A 871 33.14 -11.73 6.46
CA HIS A 871 34.03 -10.59 6.33
C HIS A 871 33.64 -9.40 7.22
N MET A 872 32.85 -9.61 8.28
CA MET A 872 32.65 -8.59 9.31
C MET A 872 33.69 -8.62 10.43
N SER A 873 34.66 -9.55 10.41
CA SER A 873 35.79 -9.52 11.35
C SER A 873 36.89 -8.56 10.89
N VAL A 874 37.42 -7.72 11.77
CA VAL A 874 38.56 -6.85 11.45
C VAL A 874 39.84 -7.61 11.10
N LEU A 875 39.89 -8.92 11.37
CA LEU A 875 41.02 -9.80 11.07
C LEU A 875 40.98 -10.39 9.65
N THR A 876 39.82 -10.33 8.98
CA THR A 876 39.67 -10.78 7.60
C THR A 876 39.92 -9.64 6.62
N GLU A 877 40.13 -9.98 5.36
CA GLU A 877 40.20 -9.00 4.27
C GLU A 877 38.99 -8.04 4.33
N PHE A 878 39.26 -6.75 4.14
CA PHE A 878 38.23 -5.74 3.97
C PHE A 878 37.86 -5.70 2.49
N THR A 879 36.96 -6.60 2.10
CA THR A 879 36.61 -6.79 0.69
C THR A 879 35.94 -5.53 0.13
N PRO A 880 36.00 -5.30 -1.20
CA PRO A 880 35.31 -4.18 -1.84
C PRO A 880 33.79 -4.17 -1.58
N ILE A 881 33.18 -5.34 -1.29
CA ILE A 881 31.75 -5.48 -0.96
C ILE A 881 31.47 -4.96 0.45
N ILE A 882 32.24 -5.41 1.45
CA ILE A 882 32.08 -4.93 2.83
C ILE A 882 32.44 -3.45 2.94
N GLU A 883 33.50 -3.00 2.26
CA GLU A 883 33.87 -1.59 2.17
C GLU A 883 32.72 -0.76 1.58
N ARG A 884 32.20 -1.15 0.41
CA ARG A 884 31.05 -0.50 -0.24
C ARG A 884 29.85 -0.45 0.69
N GLY A 885 29.51 -1.57 1.31
CA GLY A 885 28.31 -1.67 2.13
C GLY A 885 28.39 -0.85 3.39
N MET A 886 29.51 -0.89 4.11
CA MET A 886 29.71 -0.03 5.28
C MET A 886 29.69 1.46 4.92
N ALA A 887 30.33 1.86 3.82
CA ALA A 887 30.31 3.24 3.36
C ALA A 887 28.90 3.72 3.00
N LEU A 888 28.18 2.95 2.18
CA LEU A 888 26.82 3.31 1.75
C LEU A 888 25.81 3.23 2.90
N HIS A 889 25.94 2.30 3.83
CA HIS A 889 25.09 2.23 5.03
C HIS A 889 25.16 3.54 5.83
N LYS A 890 26.38 4.04 6.09
CA LYS A 890 26.57 5.34 6.77
C LYS A 890 26.00 6.49 5.95
N MET A 891 26.31 6.55 4.66
CA MET A 891 25.88 7.66 3.79
C MET A 891 24.36 7.73 3.58
N ILE A 892 23.70 6.58 3.39
CA ILE A 892 22.24 6.49 3.24
C ILE A 892 21.56 6.98 4.51
N ARG A 893 21.99 6.50 5.68
CA ARG A 893 21.44 6.95 6.95
C ARG A 893 21.69 8.44 7.18
N LEU A 894 22.88 8.94 6.85
CA LEU A 894 23.23 10.35 6.98
C LEU A 894 22.39 11.25 6.06
N VAL A 895 22.24 10.92 4.78
CA VAL A 895 21.46 11.74 3.85
C VAL A 895 19.97 11.74 4.22
N THR A 896 19.44 10.61 4.68
CA THR A 896 18.07 10.53 5.20
C THR A 896 17.89 11.39 6.46
N HIS A 897 18.82 11.33 7.40
CA HIS A 897 18.81 12.14 8.63
C HIS A 897 18.95 13.65 8.35
N ALA A 898 19.63 14.01 7.26
CA ALA A 898 19.92 15.40 6.91
C ALA A 898 18.87 16.03 6.00
N LEU A 899 18.19 15.27 5.13
CA LEU A 899 17.24 15.79 4.13
C LEU A 899 15.81 15.27 4.25
N GLY A 900 15.58 14.14 4.93
CA GLY A 900 14.33 13.40 4.84
C GLY A 900 13.14 14.00 5.59
N GLY A 901 13.37 14.81 6.63
CA GLY A 901 12.29 15.37 7.45
C GLY A 901 12.74 16.20 8.65
N GLU A 902 11.82 16.33 9.62
CA GLU A 902 11.96 17.12 10.86
C GLU A 902 12.15 16.26 12.12
N GLY A 903 12.22 14.95 11.94
CA GLY A 903 12.66 13.98 12.93
C GLY A 903 13.27 12.77 12.24
N TYR A 904 13.96 11.93 13.02
CA TYR A 904 14.59 10.71 12.53
C TYR A 904 14.12 9.51 13.35
N LEU A 905 13.98 8.36 12.69
CA LEU A 905 13.67 7.08 13.32
C LEU A 905 14.67 6.00 12.89
N ASN A 906 15.01 5.13 13.85
CA ASN A 906 15.81 3.94 13.64
C ASN A 906 15.18 2.76 14.38
N PHE A 907 15.00 1.63 13.71
CA PHE A 907 14.56 0.38 14.33
C PHE A 907 15.73 -0.40 14.95
N GLU A 908 15.50 -0.98 16.13
CA GLU A 908 16.54 -1.62 16.95
C GLU A 908 17.38 -2.65 16.18
N GLY A 909 18.69 -2.45 16.14
CA GLY A 909 19.65 -3.29 15.42
C GLY A 909 20.14 -2.66 14.12
N ASN A 910 19.29 -1.91 13.42
CA ASN A 910 19.65 -1.31 12.14
C ASN A 910 20.74 -0.24 12.29
N GLU A 911 20.91 0.32 13.50
CA GLU A 911 21.92 1.35 13.72
C GLU A 911 23.35 0.87 13.48
N PHE A 912 23.58 -0.44 13.66
CA PHE A 912 24.88 -1.08 13.47
C PHE A 912 24.88 -2.08 12.31
N GLY A 913 23.84 -2.09 11.47
CA GLY A 913 23.72 -3.03 10.36
C GLY A 913 23.61 -4.48 10.85
N HIS A 914 22.66 -4.76 11.75
CA HIS A 914 22.41 -6.10 12.26
C HIS A 914 22.26 -7.13 11.11
N PRO A 915 22.93 -8.30 11.19
CA PRO A 915 22.85 -9.33 10.15
C PRO A 915 21.52 -10.09 10.17
N GLU A 916 21.34 -11.05 9.26
CA GLU A 916 20.17 -11.94 9.23
C GLU A 916 18.85 -11.15 9.01
N TRP A 917 17.76 -11.59 9.63
CA TRP A 917 16.43 -10.99 9.62
C TRP A 917 15.73 -11.27 10.96
N LEU A 918 14.59 -10.63 11.17
CA LEU A 918 13.67 -10.85 12.27
C LEU A 918 12.58 -11.84 11.84
N ASP A 919 12.34 -12.90 12.61
CA ASP A 919 11.20 -13.79 12.39
C ASP A 919 10.66 -14.24 13.74
N PHE A 920 9.34 -14.15 13.90
CA PHE A 920 8.66 -14.51 15.14
C PHE A 920 8.28 -15.99 15.14
N PRO A 921 8.14 -16.63 16.33
CA PRO A 921 7.64 -17.99 16.44
C PRO A 921 6.28 -18.16 15.77
N ARG A 922 6.22 -19.03 14.76
CA ARG A 922 5.01 -19.39 14.02
C ARG A 922 5.15 -20.81 13.47
N GLU A 923 4.04 -21.37 12.96
CA GLU A 923 4.04 -22.71 12.37
C GLU A 923 5.13 -22.88 11.29
N GLY A 924 5.27 -21.90 10.39
CA GLY A 924 6.23 -21.95 9.28
C GLY A 924 7.72 -21.93 9.68
N ASN A 925 8.06 -21.73 10.94
CA ASN A 925 9.42 -21.88 11.45
C ASN A 925 9.51 -22.78 12.69
N ASN A 926 8.53 -23.66 12.88
CA ASN A 926 8.43 -24.57 14.03
C ASN A 926 8.42 -23.85 15.40
N ASN A 927 7.75 -22.70 15.47
CA ASN A 927 7.69 -21.84 16.65
C ASN A 927 9.09 -21.45 17.18
N SER A 928 10.03 -21.20 16.26
CA SER A 928 11.40 -20.87 16.61
C SER A 928 11.52 -19.44 17.13
N PHE A 929 12.27 -19.27 18.22
CA PHE A 929 12.71 -17.97 18.73
C PHE A 929 14.10 -17.59 18.22
N TRP A 930 14.69 -18.36 17.31
CA TRP A 930 16.07 -18.14 16.85
C TRP A 930 16.28 -16.76 16.23
N TYR A 931 15.33 -16.28 15.45
CA TYR A 931 15.40 -14.95 14.81
C TYR A 931 14.62 -13.88 15.57
N ALA A 932 13.87 -14.25 16.62
CA ALA A 932 13.10 -13.32 17.45
C ALA A 932 13.97 -12.70 18.56
N ARG A 933 15.11 -12.13 18.18
CA ARG A 933 16.15 -11.63 19.09
C ARG A 933 17.00 -10.52 18.45
N ARG A 934 17.83 -9.85 19.26
CA ARG A 934 18.82 -8.86 18.82
C ARG A 934 20.22 -9.20 19.31
N GLN A 935 21.15 -9.36 18.38
CA GLN A 935 22.55 -9.71 18.63
C GLN A 935 23.37 -8.49 19.05
N LEU A 936 22.98 -7.83 20.14
CA LEU A 936 23.56 -6.57 20.60
C LEU A 936 25.06 -6.70 20.94
N ASN A 937 25.48 -7.89 21.35
CA ASN A 937 26.87 -8.26 21.62
C ASN A 937 27.80 -8.08 20.40
N LEU A 938 27.28 -8.06 19.17
CA LEU A 938 28.08 -7.82 17.96
C LEU A 938 28.75 -6.43 17.97
N THR A 939 28.17 -5.46 18.66
CA THR A 939 28.73 -4.10 18.79
C THR A 939 29.78 -4.00 19.89
N GLU A 940 29.80 -4.95 20.83
CA GLU A 940 30.73 -4.99 21.97
C GLU A 940 32.02 -5.73 21.62
N ASP A 941 31.98 -6.62 20.62
CA ASP A 941 33.15 -7.35 20.16
C ASP A 941 34.07 -6.46 19.31
N ASN A 942 35.22 -6.11 19.89
CA ASN A 942 36.23 -5.30 19.23
C ASN A 942 36.89 -5.95 18.01
N LEU A 943 36.70 -7.25 17.79
CA LEU A 943 37.17 -7.95 16.60
C LEU A 943 36.16 -7.90 15.44
N LEU A 944 34.99 -7.28 15.62
CA LEU A 944 33.97 -7.12 14.58
C LEU A 944 33.83 -5.67 14.11
N ARG A 945 33.37 -5.52 12.86
CA ARG A 945 33.20 -4.25 12.16
C ARG A 945 31.88 -3.54 12.50
N TYR A 946 30.90 -4.21 13.14
CA TYR A 946 29.61 -3.62 13.53
C TYR A 946 29.76 -2.39 14.45
N LYS A 947 30.78 -2.41 15.33
CA LYS A 947 31.11 -1.28 16.21
C LYS A 947 31.34 0.03 15.45
N PHE A 948 31.89 -0.04 14.24
CA PHE A 948 32.15 1.15 13.43
C PHE A 948 30.86 1.82 12.95
N LEU A 949 29.85 1.02 12.60
CA LEU A 949 28.53 1.52 12.22
C LEU A 949 27.78 2.07 13.44
N ASN A 950 27.90 1.39 14.58
CA ASN A 950 27.36 1.84 15.87
C ASN A 950 27.95 3.19 16.32
N ASP A 951 29.28 3.34 16.22
CA ASP A 951 29.97 4.57 16.60
C ASP A 951 29.67 5.72 15.64
N PHE A 952 29.47 5.43 14.35
CA PHE A 952 28.99 6.40 13.38
C PHE A 952 27.59 6.88 13.72
N ASP A 953 26.66 5.96 14.03
CA ASP A 953 25.31 6.34 14.43
C ASP A 953 25.30 7.24 15.66
N ARG A 954 26.09 6.87 16.67
CA ARG A 954 26.26 7.72 17.85
C ARG A 954 26.77 9.12 17.49
N ALA A 955 27.79 9.20 16.65
CA ALA A 955 28.31 10.48 16.20
C ALA A 955 27.25 11.27 15.42
N LEU A 956 26.45 10.62 14.59
CA LEU A 956 25.33 11.23 13.87
C LEU A 956 24.32 11.87 14.83
N GLN A 957 23.80 11.12 15.82
CA GLN A 957 22.80 11.63 16.75
C GLN A 957 23.35 12.77 17.62
N LEU A 958 24.59 12.65 18.12
CA LEU A 958 25.23 13.68 18.95
C LEU A 958 25.57 14.95 18.16
N THR A 959 25.90 14.81 16.88
CA THR A 959 26.14 15.96 16.00
C THR A 959 24.83 16.68 15.71
N GLU A 960 23.70 15.95 15.56
CA GLU A 960 22.39 16.60 15.44
C GLU A 960 21.98 17.32 16.72
N GLU A 961 22.21 16.72 17.90
CA GLU A 961 21.96 17.40 19.18
C GLU A 961 22.75 18.72 19.29
N LYS A 962 23.98 18.76 18.76
CA LYS A 962 24.81 19.97 18.78
C LYS A 962 24.33 21.06 17.81
N TYR A 963 23.95 20.68 16.59
CA TYR A 963 23.70 21.65 15.50
C TYR A 963 22.22 21.82 15.11
N GLY A 964 21.33 20.95 15.57
CA GLY A 964 19.87 21.14 15.52
C GLY A 964 19.25 21.12 14.12
N TRP A 965 19.77 20.35 13.17
CA TRP A 965 19.27 20.45 11.79
C TRP A 965 17.89 19.85 11.57
N LEU A 966 17.43 18.90 12.39
CA LEU A 966 16.08 18.34 12.19
C LEU A 966 14.98 19.36 12.52
N HIS A 967 15.24 20.31 13.43
CA HIS A 967 14.28 21.38 13.72
C HIS A 967 14.60 22.70 12.97
N SER A 968 15.59 22.69 12.06
CA SER A 968 15.84 23.82 11.17
C SER A 968 14.90 23.79 9.96
N PRO A 969 14.73 24.92 9.24
CA PRO A 969 14.10 24.92 7.93
C PRO A 969 14.75 23.92 6.96
N GLN A 970 14.01 23.56 5.91
CA GLN A 970 14.46 22.65 4.85
C GLN A 970 15.79 23.11 4.24
N ALA A 971 16.63 22.15 3.88
CA ALA A 971 17.92 22.41 3.25
C ALA A 971 17.81 23.18 1.93
N TYR A 972 18.83 23.99 1.64
CA TYR A 972 19.05 24.54 0.31
C TYR A 972 19.98 23.62 -0.48
N ILE A 973 19.46 22.93 -1.49
CA ILE A 973 20.26 22.04 -2.35
C ILE A 973 20.96 22.87 -3.42
N SER A 974 22.26 23.07 -3.25
CA SER A 974 23.08 23.82 -4.22
C SER A 974 23.49 22.97 -5.42
N LEU A 975 23.70 21.66 -5.25
CA LEU A 975 24.15 20.78 -6.32
C LEU A 975 23.55 19.38 -6.22
N LYS A 976 23.09 18.86 -7.34
CA LYS A 976 22.69 17.46 -7.56
C LYS A 976 23.28 16.97 -8.89
N HIS A 977 24.56 16.64 -8.87
CA HIS A 977 25.30 16.37 -10.09
C HIS A 977 25.23 14.89 -10.49
N GLU A 978 24.40 14.58 -11.50
CA GLU A 978 24.15 13.20 -11.93
C GLU A 978 25.38 12.50 -12.51
N GLY A 979 26.30 13.22 -13.17
CA GLY A 979 27.54 12.62 -13.71
C GLY A 979 28.45 12.15 -12.59
N ASP A 980 29.02 13.12 -11.88
CA ASP A 980 29.89 12.97 -10.70
C ASP A 980 29.26 12.22 -9.53
N LYS A 981 27.92 12.05 -9.49
CA LYS A 981 27.17 11.48 -8.36
C LYS A 981 27.41 12.25 -7.05
N VAL A 982 27.51 13.58 -7.14
CA VAL A 982 27.78 14.47 -6.00
C VAL A 982 26.54 15.27 -5.63
N LEU A 983 26.19 15.26 -4.34
CA LEU A 983 25.10 16.02 -3.75
C LEU A 983 25.67 17.02 -2.73
N VAL A 984 25.29 18.30 -2.87
CA VAL A 984 25.71 19.37 -1.97
C VAL A 984 24.53 20.21 -1.53
N PHE A 985 24.42 20.46 -0.23
CA PHE A 985 23.38 21.32 0.33
C PHE A 985 23.81 22.01 1.62
N GLU A 986 23.07 23.04 2.00
CA GLU A 986 23.21 23.71 3.29
C GLU A 986 21.96 23.49 4.14
N ARG A 987 22.14 23.13 5.42
CA ARG A 987 21.06 23.01 6.41
C ARG A 987 21.61 23.35 7.78
N ALA A 988 20.88 24.16 8.56
CA ALA A 988 21.29 24.65 9.89
C ALA A 988 22.69 25.30 9.93
N GLY A 989 23.06 26.04 8.88
CA GLY A 989 24.39 26.68 8.78
C GLY A 989 25.55 25.71 8.52
N LEU A 990 25.26 24.42 8.35
CA LEU A 990 26.22 23.39 7.96
C LEU A 990 26.23 23.22 6.44
N LEU A 991 27.42 22.95 5.88
CA LEU A 991 27.62 22.57 4.49
C LEU A 991 27.81 21.06 4.40
N TRP A 992 26.97 20.41 3.59
CA TRP A 992 26.89 18.96 3.45
C TRP A 992 27.33 18.55 2.06
N ILE A 993 28.23 17.58 1.96
CA ILE A 993 28.84 17.17 0.69
C ILE A 993 28.88 15.64 0.66
N PHE A 994 28.21 15.03 -0.31
CA PHE A 994 28.16 13.58 -0.50
C PHE A 994 28.72 13.21 -1.86
N ASN A 995 29.62 12.24 -1.92
CA ASN A 995 30.09 11.63 -3.15
C ASN A 995 29.63 10.16 -3.21
N PHE A 996 28.55 9.92 -3.94
CA PHE A 996 28.01 8.57 -4.18
C PHE A 996 28.69 7.85 -5.35
N HIS A 997 29.69 8.45 -5.99
CA HIS A 997 30.36 7.85 -7.13
C HIS A 997 31.01 6.52 -6.71
N PRO A 998 30.89 5.43 -7.50
CA PRO A 998 31.40 4.12 -7.10
C PRO A 998 32.93 3.99 -7.13
N THR A 999 33.64 4.86 -7.85
CA THR A 999 35.11 4.78 -8.06
C THR A 999 35.85 6.13 -7.95
N GLU A 1000 35.33 7.18 -8.61
CA GLU A 1000 35.98 8.50 -8.65
C GLU A 1000 35.99 9.26 -7.33
N SER A 1001 37.15 9.86 -7.05
CA SER A 1001 37.41 10.80 -5.96
C SER A 1001 37.78 12.16 -6.55
N PHE A 1002 37.41 13.25 -5.89
CA PHE A 1002 37.62 14.60 -6.44
C PHE A 1002 38.47 15.45 -5.50
N THR A 1003 39.66 15.90 -5.95
CA THR A 1003 40.68 16.59 -5.12
C THR A 1003 40.40 18.06 -4.86
N ASP A 1004 39.78 18.76 -5.80
CA ASP A 1004 39.57 20.21 -5.77
C ASP A 1004 38.11 20.57 -6.12
N TYR A 1005 37.17 19.74 -5.64
CA TYR A 1005 35.77 19.83 -6.03
C TYR A 1005 35.14 21.12 -5.49
N ARG A 1006 34.65 21.95 -6.41
CA ARG A 1006 34.09 23.26 -6.05
C ARG A 1006 32.66 23.12 -5.58
N VAL A 1007 32.40 23.56 -4.35
CA VAL A 1007 31.08 23.54 -3.71
C VAL A 1007 30.65 24.95 -3.35
N GLY A 1008 29.41 25.30 -3.69
CA GLY A 1008 28.83 26.61 -3.39
C GLY A 1008 28.42 26.69 -1.93
N VAL A 1009 28.60 27.86 -1.30
CA VAL A 1009 28.22 28.14 0.08
C VAL A 1009 27.80 29.60 0.23
N GLU A 1010 26.81 29.89 1.06
CA GLU A 1010 26.31 31.27 1.17
C GLU A 1010 27.18 32.14 2.05
N GLN A 1011 27.48 31.66 3.25
CA GLN A 1011 28.22 32.43 4.24
C GLN A 1011 29.72 32.32 3.97
N ALA A 1012 30.37 33.47 3.80
CA ALA A 1012 31.82 33.54 3.70
C ALA A 1012 32.48 33.20 5.06
N GLY A 1013 33.65 32.56 5.03
CA GLY A 1013 34.38 32.24 6.25
C GLY A 1013 35.41 31.13 6.05
N THR A 1014 35.80 30.52 7.17
CA THR A 1014 36.61 29.30 7.19
C THR A 1014 35.75 28.17 7.72
N TYR A 1015 35.65 27.08 6.98
CA TYR A 1015 34.89 25.89 7.36
C TYR A 1015 35.80 24.78 7.87
N ARG A 1016 35.24 23.91 8.71
CA ARG A 1016 35.92 22.79 9.38
C ARG A 1016 35.03 21.56 9.39
N ILE A 1017 35.64 20.37 9.31
CA ILE A 1017 34.93 19.09 9.38
C ILE A 1017 34.36 18.89 10.79
N VAL A 1018 33.06 18.63 10.86
CA VAL A 1018 32.36 18.26 12.10
C VAL A 1018 31.86 16.82 12.08
N LEU A 1019 31.69 16.24 10.89
CA LEU A 1019 31.46 14.81 10.69
C LEU A 1019 32.06 14.37 9.35
N ASP A 1020 32.79 13.26 9.36
CA ASP A 1020 33.40 12.66 8.17
C ASP A 1020 33.11 11.16 8.18
N THR A 1021 32.38 10.67 7.19
CA THR A 1021 32.07 9.23 7.11
C THR A 1021 33.32 8.38 6.83
N ASP A 1022 34.39 8.98 6.30
CA ASP A 1022 35.66 8.30 6.01
C ASP A 1022 36.58 8.19 7.24
N ASP A 1023 36.18 8.68 8.40
CA ASP A 1023 36.96 8.54 9.63
C ASP A 1023 37.22 7.05 9.96
N GLN A 1024 38.45 6.74 10.39
CA GLN A 1024 38.83 5.40 10.83
C GLN A 1024 38.02 4.94 12.05
N ALA A 1025 37.58 5.87 12.90
CA ALA A 1025 36.66 5.57 14.00
C ALA A 1025 35.31 5.00 13.51
N PHE A 1026 34.96 5.23 12.24
CA PHE A 1026 33.75 4.73 11.59
C PHE A 1026 34.07 3.67 10.53
N GLY A 1027 35.29 3.10 10.55
CA GLY A 1027 35.72 2.09 9.59
C GLY A 1027 35.95 2.61 8.16
N GLY A 1028 36.19 3.92 8.02
CA GLY A 1028 36.67 4.52 6.76
C GLY A 1028 38.20 4.54 6.66
N PHE A 1029 38.74 5.14 5.60
CA PHE A 1029 40.18 5.12 5.31
C PHE A 1029 40.98 6.27 5.94
N GLY A 1030 40.32 7.29 6.48
CA GLY A 1030 40.95 8.45 7.10
C GLY A 1030 41.66 9.35 6.10
N ARG A 1031 41.09 9.53 4.90
CA ARG A 1031 41.74 10.27 3.81
C ARG A 1031 41.63 11.79 3.95
N ASN A 1032 40.71 12.28 4.79
CA ASN A 1032 40.62 13.70 5.13
C ASN A 1032 41.28 13.99 6.48
N LEU A 1033 42.08 15.05 6.56
CA LEU A 1033 42.63 15.52 7.81
C LEU A 1033 41.59 16.37 8.56
N LYS A 1034 41.22 15.98 9.79
CA LYS A 1034 40.26 16.71 10.63
C LYS A 1034 40.65 18.18 10.87
N GLU A 1035 41.95 18.47 10.82
CA GLU A 1035 42.49 19.82 11.02
C GLU A 1035 42.41 20.74 9.78
N THR A 1036 41.91 20.23 8.66
CA THR A 1036 41.81 20.98 7.41
C THR A 1036 40.88 22.18 7.56
N ARG A 1037 41.36 23.34 7.11
CA ARG A 1037 40.63 24.60 7.05
C ARG A 1037 40.22 24.87 5.61
N PHE A 1038 38.93 25.03 5.37
CA PHE A 1038 38.37 25.28 4.04
C PHE A 1038 37.99 26.75 3.90
N PHE A 1039 38.76 27.52 3.13
CA PHE A 1039 38.55 28.96 2.96
C PHE A 1039 37.58 29.24 1.81
N THR A 1040 36.60 30.11 2.03
CA THR A 1040 35.70 30.56 0.97
C THR A 1040 36.36 31.59 0.05
N THR A 1041 36.05 31.51 -1.24
CA THR A 1041 36.35 32.53 -2.25
C THR A 1041 35.07 33.31 -2.56
N ASP A 1042 35.17 34.64 -2.59
CA ASP A 1042 34.09 35.57 -2.96
C ASP A 1042 33.84 35.52 -4.48
N PHE A 1043 33.11 34.48 -4.88
CA PHE A 1043 32.71 34.23 -6.26
C PHE A 1043 31.49 33.29 -6.28
N GLY A 1044 30.45 33.68 -7.02
CA GLY A 1044 29.22 32.90 -7.08
C GLY A 1044 29.39 31.54 -7.75
N TRP A 1045 28.83 30.49 -7.14
CA TRP A 1045 28.87 29.12 -7.68
C TRP A 1045 27.61 28.35 -7.28
N ASN A 1046 26.99 27.63 -8.23
CA ASN A 1046 25.79 26.81 -7.99
C ASN A 1046 24.66 27.53 -7.21
N GLY A 1047 24.44 28.81 -7.54
CA GLY A 1047 23.39 29.62 -6.93
C GLY A 1047 23.68 30.10 -5.50
N ARG A 1048 24.94 30.05 -5.05
CA ARG A 1048 25.41 30.60 -3.76
C ARG A 1048 26.39 31.74 -3.97
N SER A 1049 26.52 32.61 -2.98
CA SER A 1049 27.36 33.82 -3.05
C SER A 1049 28.87 33.52 -3.05
N ASN A 1050 29.30 32.42 -2.42
CA ASN A 1050 30.72 32.03 -2.31
C ASN A 1050 30.92 30.59 -2.78
N TYR A 1051 32.19 30.19 -2.92
CA TYR A 1051 32.55 28.77 -3.04
C TYR A 1051 33.76 28.41 -2.18
N LEU A 1052 33.90 27.14 -1.84
CA LEU A 1052 35.16 26.55 -1.37
C LEU A 1052 35.48 25.28 -2.16
N GLN A 1053 36.70 24.76 -2.00
CA GLN A 1053 37.12 23.52 -2.66
C GLN A 1053 37.37 22.44 -1.61
N VAL A 1054 36.92 21.23 -1.90
CA VAL A 1054 37.12 20.07 -1.03
C VAL A 1054 37.79 18.93 -1.78
N TYR A 1055 38.54 18.14 -1.01
CA TYR A 1055 38.79 16.75 -1.38
C TYR A 1055 37.61 15.91 -0.89
N ILE A 1056 36.89 15.26 -1.81
CA ILE A 1056 35.77 14.36 -1.48
C ILE A 1056 36.02 12.97 -2.10
N PRO A 1057 36.52 12.01 -1.30
CA PRO A 1057 36.76 10.65 -1.79
C PRO A 1057 35.49 9.93 -2.25
N THR A 1058 35.65 8.92 -3.10
CA THR A 1058 34.57 8.00 -3.50
C THR A 1058 33.86 7.40 -2.29
N ARG A 1059 32.52 7.36 -2.33
CA ARG A 1059 31.65 6.82 -1.27
C ARG A 1059 31.92 7.42 0.11
N THR A 1060 31.99 8.75 0.17
CA THR A 1060 32.13 9.48 1.43
C THR A 1060 31.20 10.67 1.51
N ALA A 1061 30.95 11.13 2.72
CA ALA A 1061 30.27 12.37 3.00
C ALA A 1061 31.02 13.18 4.06
N LEU A 1062 31.03 14.51 3.86
CA LEU A 1062 31.56 15.50 4.78
C LEU A 1062 30.44 16.44 5.23
N VAL A 1063 30.44 16.74 6.52
CA VAL A 1063 29.64 17.81 7.11
C VAL A 1063 30.60 18.85 7.67
N LEU A 1064 30.45 20.08 7.20
CA LEU A 1064 31.32 21.20 7.55
C LEU A 1064 30.53 22.26 8.30
N ALA A 1065 31.13 22.83 9.34
CA ALA A 1065 30.62 24.02 10.04
C ALA A 1065 31.60 25.18 9.89
N LEU A 1066 31.10 26.41 10.04
CA LEU A 1066 31.95 27.59 10.16
C LEU A 1066 32.83 27.48 11.42
N GLU A 1067 34.11 27.80 11.29
CA GLU A 1067 35.09 27.71 12.38
C GLU A 1067 34.70 28.60 13.58
N GLU A 1068 33.97 29.69 13.35
CA GLU A 1068 33.45 30.58 14.39
C GLU A 1068 32.27 30.00 15.20
N THR A 1069 31.66 28.91 14.74
CA THR A 1069 30.51 28.26 15.41
C THR A 1069 30.88 26.96 16.15
N LEU A 1070 32.17 26.58 16.15
CA LEU A 1070 32.65 25.31 16.71
C LEU A 1070 32.71 25.23 18.23
#